data_AF-A0A8H6XKQ8-F1
#
_entry.id   AF-A0A8H6XKQ8-F1
#
_cell.length_a   1.000
_cell.length_b   1.000
_cell.length_c   1.000
_cell.angle_alpha   90.00
_cell.angle_beta   90.00
_cell.angle_gamma   90.00
#
_symmetry.space_group_name_H-M   'P 1'
#
loop_
_entity.id
_entity.type
_entity.pdbx_description
1 polymer ?
#
loop_
_entity_poly.entity_id
_entity_poly.type
_entity_poly.pdbx_seq_one_letter_code
_entity_poly.pdbx_strand_id
1 'polypeptide(L)'
;MEFHHLDPKEFYSKPTPRPKGSRRAVPATPVTPIPLPALVPSTQERLRAPRRTDWEKIHDILGVISKDLGGLGNFLKLLFYLRPHGTKDVRTNRHKTMVTQFLGGKTNVKMGHIIDLIYNHRQSQPPTNTEERHLAFSHQTLHTDMCFARPALSSWALVLVAKEARKQIGDLTNNDPTDPTDTTQMRASSNGRAKDAVVADWEKLTENLSISKMAAKYSRRGSVPWYLTEMMSAPTKGGAVVVRQRRPHTTIQVGAISSFVLSRNRYASGYLALPLAVWQFACKSHVDEKRIFSRFGFTVHDSTARACLDALTDTGLEKLRQSVAEGVAVGEMRWQYVLDNVQKFCRQRDLRLGRQDILKVGCAATAILLEDCAPGAFDLQDHLDRVMKQERKEMTTETLFDDIDWDYIHELTALHWVRILVTFIPQLAHLRKAVEAAFNSDRMTKHRLPRNRKTVVQPLGTNAERETETQGMMRAMLDFEKQMGLDEKAMEGLIITPRGDGASIAAMWRIKKYLSAHPSHYKAFRNRVPPGPEIWHTRWTKLNAISSNCFGPATAKDPFALSKSATAAGAKRPGDLKKVDFWPTSRSMILFFEARVLDCWRISFGADDIITHFSTCTSTLPDLDTLWANARTLVRRYASQQAYHQALSRDFSDSASEDMKVPRGTSWTAPIDPNAHHERATENLLELDETADGVAQSETFVEPDEEAPEENISDSDEMGRKKSKKQSRPYGGPGFFGRSNSRK
;
A
#
# COMPACT_ATOMS: atom_id res chain seq x y z
N MET A 1 -2.09 3.62 -1.98
CA MET A 1 -3.01 3.21 -0.90
C MET A 1 -3.93 4.38 -0.63
N GLU A 2 -5.08 4.44 -1.29
CA GLU A 2 -6.11 5.45 -0.99
C GLU A 2 -7.09 4.85 0.01
N PHE A 3 -7.26 5.53 1.15
CA PHE A 3 -8.32 5.23 2.10
C PHE A 3 -9.59 5.93 1.61
N HIS A 4 -10.54 5.16 1.09
CA HIS A 4 -11.91 5.64 0.97
C HIS A 4 -12.50 5.81 2.37
N HIS A 5 -12.82 7.05 2.74
CA HIS A 5 -13.74 7.36 3.82
C HIS A 5 -15.12 6.83 3.43
N LEU A 6 -15.49 5.66 3.94
CA LEU A 6 -16.87 5.18 3.93
C LEU A 6 -17.59 5.71 5.19
N ASP A 7 -18.78 6.27 4.96
CA ASP A 7 -19.68 6.83 5.97
C ASP A 7 -20.19 5.71 6.92
N PRO A 8 -20.05 5.81 8.26
CA PRO A 8 -20.41 4.74 9.19
C PRO A 8 -21.92 4.46 9.37
N LYS A 9 -22.81 5.06 8.57
CA LYS A 9 -24.26 5.08 8.87
C LYS A 9 -25.13 4.01 8.17
N GLU A 10 -24.60 3.17 7.29
CA GLU A 10 -25.43 2.22 6.52
C GLU A 10 -25.53 0.77 7.07
N PHE A 11 -24.89 0.43 8.20
CA PHE A 11 -24.91 -0.95 8.73
C PHE A 11 -25.78 -1.19 9.97
N TYR A 12 -26.92 -0.50 10.09
CA TYR A 12 -27.96 -0.88 11.05
C TYR A 12 -29.28 -1.18 10.34
N SER A 13 -29.42 -2.40 9.84
CA SER A 13 -30.73 -2.97 9.54
C SER A 13 -31.50 -3.16 10.85
N LYS A 14 -32.63 -2.45 10.97
CA LYS A 14 -33.58 -2.60 12.08
C LYS A 14 -34.02 -4.08 12.14
N PRO A 15 -34.07 -4.70 13.33
CA PRO A 15 -34.61 -6.06 13.47
C PRO A 15 -36.09 -6.05 13.11
N THR A 16 -36.45 -6.88 12.13
CA THR A 16 -37.84 -7.14 11.75
C THR A 16 -38.62 -7.75 12.92
N PRO A 17 -39.86 -7.32 13.17
CA PRO A 17 -40.68 -7.89 14.22
C PRO A 17 -41.05 -9.34 13.88
N ARG A 18 -40.81 -10.25 14.83
CA ARG A 18 -41.24 -11.66 14.73
C ARG A 18 -42.75 -11.72 14.47
N PRO A 19 -43.22 -12.59 13.54
CA PRO A 19 -44.64 -12.78 13.32
C PRO A 19 -45.26 -13.46 14.55
N LYS A 20 -46.32 -12.85 15.10
CA LYS A 20 -47.21 -13.48 16.07
C LYS A 20 -47.89 -14.65 15.37
N GLY A 21 -47.51 -15.88 15.76
CA GLY A 21 -48.18 -17.09 15.32
C GLY A 21 -49.64 -17.09 15.76
N SER A 22 -50.53 -16.90 14.81
CA SER A 22 -51.97 -17.11 14.89
C SER A 22 -52.25 -18.55 15.34
N ARG A 23 -52.87 -18.73 16.50
CA ARG A 23 -53.49 -20.00 16.90
C ARG A 23 -54.71 -20.24 16.01
N ARG A 24 -54.56 -21.12 15.03
CA ARG A 24 -55.67 -21.70 14.28
C ARG A 24 -56.41 -22.67 15.20
N ALA A 25 -57.65 -22.35 15.54
CA ALA A 25 -58.60 -23.29 16.12
C ALA A 25 -58.96 -24.33 15.06
N VAL A 26 -58.90 -25.61 15.44
CA VAL A 26 -59.41 -26.74 14.64
C VAL A 26 -60.68 -27.24 15.34
N PRO A 27 -61.74 -27.62 14.59
CA PRO A 27 -63.07 -27.85 15.13
C PRO A 27 -63.14 -29.17 15.89
N ALA A 28 -63.89 -29.17 16.99
CA ALA A 28 -64.27 -30.39 17.69
C ALA A 28 -65.39 -31.10 16.90
N THR A 29 -65.14 -32.34 16.52
CA THR A 29 -66.18 -33.28 16.07
C THR A 29 -66.78 -34.02 17.28
N PRO A 30 -68.09 -34.31 17.25
CA PRO A 30 -68.84 -34.80 18.41
C PRO A 30 -68.66 -36.30 18.60
N VAL A 31 -68.34 -36.73 19.82
CA VAL A 31 -68.38 -38.13 20.21
C VAL A 31 -69.66 -38.37 21.02
N THR A 32 -70.51 -39.23 20.48
CA THR A 32 -71.75 -39.75 21.08
C THR A 32 -71.49 -40.47 22.41
N PRO A 33 -72.41 -40.35 23.39
CA PRO A 33 -72.24 -40.90 24.73
C PRO A 33 -72.56 -42.40 24.78
N ILE A 34 -71.68 -43.17 25.42
CA ILE A 34 -71.93 -44.56 25.83
C ILE A 34 -72.50 -44.53 27.26
N PRO A 35 -73.56 -45.31 27.61
CA PRO A 35 -74.21 -45.23 28.90
C PRO A 35 -73.33 -45.84 30.01
N LEU A 36 -73.11 -45.08 31.08
CA LEU A 36 -72.53 -45.56 32.33
C LEU A 36 -73.62 -46.28 33.16
N PRO A 37 -73.35 -47.47 33.72
CA PRO A 37 -74.22 -48.10 34.68
C PRO A 37 -74.16 -47.40 36.05
N ALA A 38 -75.24 -47.62 36.80
CA ALA A 38 -75.73 -46.87 37.93
C ALA A 38 -74.76 -46.70 39.12
N LEU A 39 -75.04 -45.62 39.85
CA LEU A 39 -74.48 -45.18 41.12
C LEU A 39 -74.20 -46.30 42.13
N VAL A 40 -73.00 -46.23 42.72
CA VAL A 40 -72.78 -46.62 44.13
C VAL A 40 -72.27 -45.37 44.85
N PRO A 41 -72.96 -44.86 45.89
CA PRO A 41 -72.53 -43.68 46.63
C PRO A 41 -71.44 -44.05 47.62
N SER A 42 -70.18 -43.83 47.26
CA SER A 42 -69.05 -43.87 48.20
C SER A 42 -68.75 -42.44 48.67
N THR A 43 -69.50 -41.98 49.66
CA THR A 43 -69.12 -40.86 50.52
C THR A 43 -67.90 -41.24 51.35
N GLN A 44 -66.71 -40.93 50.85
CA GLN A 44 -65.55 -40.68 51.68
C GLN A 44 -64.85 -39.41 51.19
N GLU A 45 -64.91 -38.35 52.00
CA GLU A 45 -64.02 -37.22 51.91
C GLU A 45 -62.58 -37.73 52.05
N ARG A 46 -61.87 -37.86 50.92
CA ARG A 46 -60.42 -38.02 50.97
C ARG A 46 -59.83 -36.73 51.51
N LEU A 47 -59.56 -36.71 52.81
CA LEU A 47 -58.63 -35.79 53.46
C LEU A 47 -57.35 -35.76 52.62
N ARG A 48 -57.20 -34.75 51.76
CA ARG A 48 -55.97 -34.55 51.01
C ARG A 48 -54.91 -34.22 52.05
N ALA A 49 -53.90 -35.08 52.15
CA ALA A 49 -52.71 -34.77 52.93
C ALA A 49 -52.23 -33.34 52.58
N PRO A 50 -51.82 -32.55 53.59
CA PRO A 50 -51.42 -31.17 53.38
C PRO A 50 -50.39 -31.07 52.25
N ARG A 51 -50.57 -30.08 51.37
CA ARG A 51 -49.65 -29.87 50.25
C ARG A 51 -48.25 -29.61 50.82
N ARG A 52 -47.38 -30.58 50.61
CA ARG A 52 -45.97 -30.48 51.00
C ARG A 52 -45.30 -29.32 50.29
N THR A 53 -44.50 -28.55 51.02
CA THR A 53 -43.65 -27.51 50.43
C THR A 53 -42.55 -28.16 49.59
N ASP A 54 -41.96 -27.42 48.66
CA ASP A 54 -40.88 -27.98 47.83
C ASP A 54 -39.63 -28.31 48.68
N TRP A 55 -39.43 -27.63 49.80
CA TRP A 55 -38.37 -27.91 50.76
C TRP A 55 -38.59 -29.21 51.54
N GLU A 56 -39.82 -29.48 51.97
CA GLU A 56 -40.17 -30.76 52.58
C GLU A 56 -39.96 -31.91 51.60
N LYS A 57 -40.34 -31.73 50.32
CA LYS A 57 -40.12 -32.76 49.29
C LYS A 57 -38.62 -33.01 49.07
N ILE A 58 -37.81 -31.95 49.01
CA ILE A 58 -36.36 -32.06 48.88
C ILE A 58 -35.75 -32.77 50.09
N HIS A 59 -36.20 -32.46 51.31
CA HIS A 59 -35.70 -33.09 52.53
C HIS A 59 -35.88 -34.62 52.49
N ASP A 60 -37.06 -35.11 52.15
CA ASP A 60 -37.31 -36.56 52.03
C ASP A 60 -36.48 -37.19 50.91
N ILE A 61 -36.40 -36.52 49.76
CA ILE A 61 -35.60 -37.02 48.62
C ILE A 61 -34.13 -37.13 49.02
N LEU A 62 -33.59 -36.15 49.74
CA LEU A 62 -32.22 -36.18 50.25
C LEU A 62 -32.03 -37.29 51.30
N GLY A 63 -33.04 -37.54 52.14
CA GLY A 63 -33.04 -38.67 53.08
C GLY A 63 -32.94 -40.01 52.35
N VAL A 64 -33.72 -40.21 51.29
CA VAL A 64 -33.66 -41.42 50.44
C VAL A 64 -32.31 -41.54 49.74
N ILE A 65 -31.81 -40.46 49.13
CA ILE A 65 -30.50 -40.44 48.46
C ILE A 65 -29.37 -40.79 49.44
N SER A 66 -29.41 -40.25 50.65
CA SER A 66 -28.40 -40.52 51.68
C SER A 66 -28.44 -41.98 52.13
N LYS A 67 -29.64 -42.53 52.34
CA LYS A 67 -29.84 -43.91 52.80
C LYS A 67 -29.46 -44.95 51.75
N ASP A 68 -29.94 -44.78 50.52
CA ASP A 68 -29.90 -45.84 49.50
C ASP A 68 -28.70 -45.73 48.57
N LEU A 69 -28.12 -44.52 48.41
CA LEU A 69 -27.06 -44.25 47.42
C LEU A 69 -25.78 -43.66 48.05
N GLY A 70 -25.77 -43.46 49.37
CA GLY A 70 -24.59 -42.97 50.10
C GLY A 70 -24.25 -41.50 49.85
N GLY A 71 -25.17 -40.72 49.27
CA GLY A 71 -25.03 -39.26 49.15
C GLY A 71 -25.32 -38.69 47.75
N LEU A 72 -25.40 -37.36 47.70
CA LEU A 72 -25.80 -36.61 46.50
C LEU A 72 -24.85 -36.84 45.32
N GLY A 73 -23.54 -36.92 45.54
CA GLY A 73 -22.55 -37.15 44.47
C GLY A 73 -22.73 -38.51 43.78
N ASN A 74 -22.94 -39.58 44.55
CA ASN A 74 -23.19 -40.93 44.01
C ASN A 74 -24.51 -40.99 43.24
N PHE A 75 -25.56 -40.35 43.77
CA PHE A 75 -26.82 -40.20 43.04
C PHE A 75 -26.62 -39.48 41.70
N LEU A 76 -25.92 -38.34 41.67
CA LEU A 76 -25.66 -37.59 40.43
C LEU A 76 -24.82 -38.40 39.43
N LYS A 77 -23.82 -39.15 39.90
CA LYS A 77 -23.01 -40.05 39.07
C LYS A 77 -23.86 -41.13 38.38
N LEU A 78 -24.81 -41.73 39.11
CA LEU A 78 -25.73 -42.74 38.55
C LEU A 78 -26.81 -42.08 37.67
N LEU A 79 -27.33 -40.91 38.05
CA LEU A 79 -28.31 -40.16 37.30
C LEU A 79 -27.77 -39.76 35.91
N PHE A 80 -26.53 -39.27 35.85
CA PHE A 80 -25.86 -38.88 34.61
C PHE A 80 -24.95 -39.96 34.03
N TYR A 81 -25.19 -41.24 34.35
CA TYR A 81 -24.40 -42.36 33.86
C TYR A 81 -24.26 -42.31 32.32
N LEU A 82 -23.01 -42.19 31.87
CA LEU A 82 -22.64 -42.25 30.47
C LEU A 82 -22.34 -43.70 30.09
N ARG A 83 -23.16 -44.25 29.20
CA ARG A 83 -23.00 -45.60 28.67
C ARG A 83 -21.67 -45.71 27.88
N PRO A 84 -20.78 -46.66 28.22
CA PRO A 84 -19.63 -46.98 27.38
C PRO A 84 -20.09 -47.51 26.01
N HIS A 85 -19.34 -47.18 24.95
CA HIS A 85 -19.69 -47.66 23.61
C HIS A 85 -19.74 -49.20 23.57
N GLY A 86 -20.79 -49.78 22.98
CA GLY A 86 -20.94 -51.23 22.82
C GLY A 86 -21.59 -52.03 23.98
N THR A 87 -21.84 -51.44 25.16
CA THR A 87 -22.43 -52.18 26.31
C THR A 87 -23.95 -52.04 26.38
N LYS A 88 -24.70 -52.88 27.11
CA LYS A 88 -26.16 -52.71 27.27
C LYS A 88 -26.45 -51.52 28.21
N ASP A 89 -27.38 -50.62 27.83
CA ASP A 89 -27.78 -49.49 28.68
C ASP A 89 -28.65 -49.98 29.83
N VAL A 90 -28.09 -49.97 31.05
CA VAL A 90 -28.74 -50.43 32.29
C VAL A 90 -29.85 -49.52 32.79
N ARG A 91 -30.00 -48.31 32.21
CA ARG A 91 -31.00 -47.33 32.65
C ARG A 91 -32.40 -47.71 32.15
N THR A 92 -33.41 -47.48 33.01
CA THR A 92 -34.83 -47.66 32.66
C THR A 92 -35.29 -46.61 31.64
N ASN A 93 -36.40 -46.88 30.94
CA ASN A 93 -36.96 -45.93 29.96
C ASN A 93 -37.37 -44.60 30.61
N ARG A 94 -37.88 -44.64 31.85
CA ARG A 94 -38.22 -43.45 32.62
C ARG A 94 -36.98 -42.60 32.91
N HIS A 95 -35.89 -43.24 33.38
CA HIS A 95 -34.62 -42.57 33.64
C HIS A 95 -34.07 -41.90 32.37
N LYS A 96 -34.02 -42.64 31.26
CA LYS A 96 -33.59 -42.11 29.95
C LYS A 96 -34.42 -40.89 29.55
N THR A 97 -35.75 -41.00 29.60
CA THR A 97 -36.67 -39.93 29.21
C THR A 97 -36.43 -38.65 30.03
N MET A 98 -36.32 -38.78 31.36
CA MET A 98 -36.10 -37.63 32.24
C MET A 98 -34.75 -36.95 31.98
N VAL A 99 -33.67 -37.73 31.88
CA VAL A 99 -32.33 -37.19 31.61
C VAL A 99 -32.25 -36.57 30.22
N THR A 100 -32.85 -37.20 29.20
CA THR A 100 -32.89 -36.66 27.84
C THR A 100 -33.71 -35.37 27.77
N GLN A 101 -34.84 -35.27 28.47
CA GLN A 101 -35.61 -34.01 28.52
C GLN A 101 -34.82 -32.89 29.19
N PHE A 102 -34.12 -33.19 30.30
CA PHE A 102 -33.31 -32.21 31.02
C PHE A 102 -32.08 -31.77 30.20
N LEU A 103 -31.24 -32.71 29.76
CA LEU A 103 -30.04 -32.42 28.97
C LEU A 103 -30.37 -31.84 27.59
N GLY A 104 -31.52 -32.20 27.02
CA GLY A 104 -32.03 -31.64 25.78
C GLY A 104 -32.70 -30.27 25.94
N GLY A 105 -32.73 -29.69 27.15
CA GLY A 105 -33.28 -28.36 27.41
C GLY A 105 -34.79 -28.25 27.25
N LYS A 106 -35.52 -29.37 27.33
CA LYS A 106 -37.00 -29.42 27.21
C LYS A 106 -37.72 -29.12 28.54
N THR A 107 -36.95 -28.94 29.62
CA THR A 107 -37.44 -28.58 30.96
C THR A 107 -37.30 -27.08 31.22
N ASN A 108 -38.11 -26.55 32.15
CA ASN A 108 -38.03 -25.14 32.56
C ASN A 108 -36.68 -24.76 33.17
N VAL A 109 -36.07 -25.69 33.91
CA VAL A 109 -34.71 -25.56 34.45
C VAL A 109 -33.73 -26.21 33.48
N LYS A 110 -32.72 -25.46 33.05
CA LYS A 110 -31.69 -25.90 32.10
C LYS A 110 -30.39 -26.19 32.85
N MET A 111 -29.51 -27.00 32.25
CA MET A 111 -28.20 -27.29 32.83
C MET A 111 -27.39 -26.02 33.13
N GLY A 112 -27.46 -25.00 32.27
CA GLY A 112 -26.80 -23.71 32.52
C GLY A 112 -27.24 -23.05 33.82
N HIS A 113 -28.52 -23.13 34.19
CA HIS A 113 -29.01 -22.59 35.47
C HIS A 113 -28.44 -23.39 36.65
N ILE A 114 -28.32 -24.71 36.52
CA ILE A 114 -27.73 -25.55 37.57
C ILE A 114 -26.24 -25.26 37.74
N ILE A 115 -25.50 -25.10 36.63
CA ILE A 115 -24.09 -24.72 36.67
C ILE A 115 -23.93 -23.37 37.35
N ASP A 116 -24.76 -22.37 37.01
CA ASP A 116 -24.71 -21.03 37.62
C ASP A 116 -25.02 -21.07 39.12
N LEU A 117 -26.03 -21.85 39.52
CA LEU A 117 -26.36 -22.08 40.93
C LEU A 117 -25.19 -22.72 41.69
N ILE A 118 -24.57 -23.77 41.14
CA ILE A 118 -23.41 -24.43 41.77
C ILE A 118 -22.22 -23.46 41.82
N TYR A 119 -21.93 -22.78 40.71
CA TYR A 119 -20.78 -21.90 40.60
C TYR A 119 -20.86 -20.73 41.59
N ASN A 120 -22.01 -20.06 41.69
CA ASN A 120 -22.21 -18.92 42.59
C ASN A 120 -22.53 -19.32 44.03
N HIS A 121 -22.75 -20.60 44.32
CA HIS A 121 -23.04 -21.05 45.68
C HIS A 121 -21.91 -20.73 46.66
N ARG A 122 -22.22 -20.29 47.89
CA ARG A 122 -21.19 -19.98 48.89
C ARG A 122 -20.34 -21.20 49.25
N GLN A 123 -20.95 -22.38 49.33
CA GLN A 123 -20.25 -23.63 49.68
C GLN A 123 -19.44 -24.24 48.52
N SER A 124 -19.57 -23.73 47.29
CA SER A 124 -18.72 -24.19 46.18
C SER A 124 -17.34 -23.55 46.19
N GLN A 125 -17.14 -22.52 47.03
CA GLN A 125 -15.89 -21.80 47.17
C GLN A 125 -15.07 -22.34 48.36
N PRO A 126 -13.77 -22.60 48.20
CA PRO A 126 -12.89 -22.93 49.32
C PRO A 126 -12.80 -21.78 50.33
N PRO A 127 -12.55 -22.08 51.63
CA PRO A 127 -12.21 -21.07 52.62
C PRO A 127 -11.03 -20.19 52.18
N THR A 128 -10.92 -18.98 52.72
CA THR A 128 -9.93 -18.01 52.24
C THR A 128 -8.47 -18.45 52.40
N ASN A 129 -8.20 -19.36 53.34
CA ASN A 129 -6.86 -19.78 53.76
C ASN A 129 -6.44 -21.14 53.16
N THR A 130 -7.19 -21.67 52.19
CA THR A 130 -6.84 -22.95 51.54
C THR A 130 -6.15 -22.73 50.20
N GLU A 131 -5.07 -23.45 49.95
CA GLU A 131 -4.34 -23.47 48.67
C GLU A 131 -5.26 -23.74 47.47
N GLU A 132 -6.30 -24.54 47.66
CA GLU A 132 -7.27 -24.91 46.62
C GLU A 132 -8.01 -23.70 46.02
N ARG A 133 -8.09 -22.58 46.76
CA ARG A 133 -8.67 -21.33 46.26
C ARG A 133 -7.89 -20.78 45.06
N HIS A 134 -6.57 -20.99 45.03
CA HIS A 134 -5.70 -20.56 43.95
C HIS A 134 -5.76 -21.49 42.72
N LEU A 135 -6.44 -22.63 42.83
CA LEU A 135 -6.60 -23.57 41.73
C LEU A 135 -7.69 -23.17 40.73
N ALA A 136 -8.47 -22.10 40.99
CA ALA A 136 -9.45 -21.62 40.02
C ALA A 136 -8.76 -21.22 38.70
N PHE A 137 -9.20 -21.82 37.59
CA PHE A 137 -8.55 -21.71 36.27
C PHE A 137 -7.11 -22.28 36.23
N SER A 138 -6.76 -23.21 37.12
CA SER A 138 -5.52 -23.99 37.00
C SER A 138 -5.61 -24.97 35.83
N HIS A 139 -4.56 -25.03 35.01
CA HIS A 139 -4.41 -26.01 33.94
C HIS A 139 -3.49 -27.19 34.33
N GLN A 140 -2.83 -27.10 35.49
CA GLN A 140 -1.85 -28.11 35.94
C GLN A 140 -2.51 -29.20 36.77
N THR A 141 -3.52 -28.87 37.57
CA THR A 141 -4.27 -29.82 38.39
C THR A 141 -5.52 -30.27 37.64
N LEU A 142 -5.79 -31.58 37.61
CA LEU A 142 -7.02 -32.09 37.01
C LEU A 142 -8.22 -31.62 37.84
N HIS A 143 -9.27 -31.14 37.16
CA HIS A 143 -10.51 -30.71 37.81
C HIS A 143 -11.20 -31.82 38.61
N THR A 144 -10.88 -33.10 38.35
CA THR A 144 -11.36 -34.25 39.12
C THR A 144 -10.71 -34.39 40.48
N ASP A 145 -9.54 -33.77 40.68
CA ASP A 145 -8.74 -33.89 41.90
C ASP A 145 -8.99 -32.69 42.84
N MET A 146 -9.78 -31.72 42.39
CA MET A 146 -10.21 -30.57 43.19
C MET A 146 -11.45 -30.93 44.02
N CYS A 147 -11.41 -30.67 45.32
CA CYS A 147 -12.50 -30.95 46.24
C CYS A 147 -13.67 -29.95 46.10
N PHE A 148 -13.39 -28.67 45.82
CA PHE A 148 -14.42 -27.65 45.74
C PHE A 148 -14.93 -27.44 44.31
N ALA A 149 -16.25 -27.33 44.17
CA ALA A 149 -16.89 -27.26 42.86
C ALA A 149 -16.52 -26.02 42.03
N ARG A 150 -16.32 -24.83 42.64
CA ARG A 150 -15.98 -23.61 41.88
C ARG A 150 -14.59 -23.66 41.22
N PRO A 151 -13.49 -24.00 41.92
CA PRO A 151 -12.20 -24.17 41.26
C PRO A 151 -12.23 -25.32 40.24
N ALA A 152 -12.87 -26.46 40.57
CA ALA A 152 -13.04 -27.59 39.65
C ALA A 152 -13.74 -27.18 38.35
N LEU A 153 -14.90 -26.51 38.44
CA LEU A 153 -15.67 -26.04 37.27
C LEU A 153 -14.90 -24.99 36.46
N SER A 154 -14.21 -24.06 37.11
CA SER A 154 -13.37 -23.05 36.43
C SER A 154 -12.24 -23.71 35.62
N SER A 155 -11.54 -24.67 36.22
CA SER A 155 -10.47 -25.41 35.54
C SER A 155 -10.98 -26.33 34.42
N TRP A 156 -12.12 -27.00 34.65
CA TRP A 156 -12.78 -27.78 33.60
C TRP A 156 -13.15 -26.90 32.39
N ALA A 157 -13.74 -25.73 32.63
CA ALA A 157 -14.11 -24.77 31.59
C ALA A 157 -12.88 -24.26 30.83
N LEU A 158 -11.79 -23.90 31.53
CA LEU A 158 -10.53 -23.49 30.90
C LEU A 158 -9.99 -24.57 29.97
N VAL A 159 -9.89 -25.82 30.44
CA VAL A 159 -9.38 -26.94 29.65
C VAL A 159 -10.26 -27.20 28.42
N LEU A 160 -11.58 -27.10 28.57
CA LEU A 160 -12.53 -27.26 27.47
C LEU A 160 -12.34 -26.17 26.40
N VAL A 161 -12.30 -24.90 26.80
CA VAL A 161 -12.09 -23.76 25.90
C VAL A 161 -10.72 -23.84 25.23
N ALA A 162 -9.67 -24.19 25.97
CA ALA A 162 -8.32 -24.34 25.43
C ALA A 162 -8.23 -25.46 24.37
N LYS A 163 -8.91 -26.59 24.58
CA LYS A 163 -8.99 -27.69 23.60
C LYS A 163 -9.69 -27.22 22.32
N GLU A 164 -10.81 -26.52 22.45
CA GLU A 164 -11.56 -26.03 21.30
C GLU A 164 -10.78 -24.93 20.55
N ALA A 165 -10.16 -23.98 21.25
CA ALA A 165 -9.29 -22.98 20.64
C ALA A 165 -8.12 -23.63 19.88
N ARG A 166 -7.48 -24.63 20.49
CA ARG A 166 -6.39 -25.40 19.86
C ARG A 166 -6.85 -26.10 18.58
N LYS A 167 -8.04 -26.72 18.61
CA LYS A 167 -8.64 -27.38 17.45
C LYS A 167 -8.91 -26.36 16.34
N GLN A 168 -9.63 -25.28 16.65
CA GLN A 168 -10.00 -24.27 15.65
C GLN A 168 -8.79 -23.55 15.02
N ILE A 169 -7.74 -23.23 15.79
CA ILE A 169 -6.49 -22.74 15.19
C ILE A 169 -5.86 -23.81 14.30
N GLY A 170 -5.91 -25.08 14.69
CA GLY A 170 -5.48 -26.20 13.86
C GLY A 170 -6.23 -26.26 12.53
N ASP A 171 -7.55 -26.10 12.56
CA ASP A 171 -8.39 -26.09 11.37
C ASP A 171 -8.03 -24.91 10.44
N LEU A 172 -7.71 -23.74 11.00
CA LEU A 172 -7.23 -22.57 10.26
C LEU A 172 -5.88 -22.78 9.56
N THR A 173 -5.08 -23.79 9.94
CA THR A 173 -3.82 -24.11 9.24
C THR A 173 -4.02 -24.84 7.90
N ASN A 174 -5.26 -25.22 7.61
CA ASN A 174 -5.66 -25.88 6.37
C ASN A 174 -6.56 -24.95 5.55
N ASN A 175 -6.54 -25.14 4.24
CA ASN A 175 -7.43 -24.45 3.31
C ASN A 175 -8.88 -24.64 3.75
N ASP A 176 -9.68 -23.60 3.57
CA ASP A 176 -11.09 -23.60 3.89
C ASP A 176 -11.85 -24.52 2.92
N PRO A 177 -12.50 -25.59 3.40
CA PRO A 177 -13.26 -26.48 2.53
C PRO A 177 -14.48 -25.78 1.88
N THR A 178 -14.89 -24.62 2.40
CA THR A 178 -16.02 -23.83 1.89
C THR A 178 -15.61 -22.69 0.96
N ASP A 179 -14.31 -22.41 0.83
CA ASP A 179 -13.77 -21.34 -0.01
C ASP A 179 -12.63 -21.89 -0.87
N PRO A 180 -12.89 -22.24 -2.15
CA PRO A 180 -11.87 -22.81 -3.04
C PRO A 180 -10.76 -21.81 -3.39
N THR A 181 -10.95 -20.52 -3.12
CA THR A 181 -9.93 -19.49 -3.31
C THR A 181 -8.99 -19.37 -2.11
N ASP A 182 -9.28 -20.07 -1.01
CA ASP A 182 -8.46 -20.02 0.18
C ASP A 182 -7.09 -20.68 -0.02
N THR A 183 -6.05 -19.86 0.03
CA THR A 183 -4.67 -20.26 -0.17
C THR A 183 -3.89 -20.15 1.14
N THR A 184 -4.32 -20.91 2.15
CA THR A 184 -3.65 -20.94 3.47
C THR A 184 -2.17 -21.32 3.33
N GLN A 185 -1.87 -22.28 2.45
CA GLN A 185 -0.51 -22.76 2.21
C GLN A 185 0.09 -22.20 0.91
N MET A 186 0.47 -20.91 0.94
CA MET A 186 1.24 -20.30 -0.15
C MET A 186 2.74 -20.60 -0.05
N ARG A 187 3.36 -20.88 -1.21
CA ARG A 187 4.78 -21.22 -1.32
C ARG A 187 5.53 -20.27 -2.24
N ALA A 188 6.81 -20.15 -1.92
CA ALA A 188 7.78 -19.49 -2.76
C ALA A 188 8.13 -20.28 -4.03
N SER A 189 7.94 -21.61 -4.08
CA SER A 189 8.28 -22.39 -5.28
C SER A 189 7.45 -23.67 -5.43
N SER A 190 7.39 -24.17 -6.66
CA SER A 190 6.69 -25.39 -7.07
C SER A 190 7.42 -26.68 -6.65
N ASN A 191 8.71 -26.61 -6.29
CA ASN A 191 9.56 -27.78 -6.00
C ASN A 191 9.25 -28.51 -4.67
N GLY A 192 8.12 -28.23 -4.03
CA GLY A 192 7.80 -28.74 -2.69
C GLY A 192 6.86 -29.94 -2.68
N ARG A 193 7.10 -30.91 -1.78
CA ARG A 193 6.37 -32.18 -1.65
C ARG A 193 4.92 -32.12 -1.11
N ALA A 194 4.27 -30.95 -1.01
CA ALA A 194 2.90 -30.92 -0.46
C ALA A 194 1.90 -30.80 -1.60
N LYS A 195 0.86 -31.62 -1.54
CA LYS A 195 -0.10 -31.83 -2.62
C LYS A 195 -1.01 -30.61 -2.87
N ASP A 196 -1.25 -29.78 -1.85
CA ASP A 196 -2.26 -28.71 -1.90
C ASP A 196 -1.68 -27.29 -1.78
N ALA A 197 -0.35 -27.15 -1.98
CA ALA A 197 0.30 -25.87 -1.84
C ALA A 197 0.30 -25.09 -3.15
N VAL A 198 -0.02 -23.79 -3.07
CA VAL A 198 -0.13 -22.91 -4.23
C VAL A 198 1.12 -22.02 -4.31
N VAL A 199 1.72 -21.91 -5.50
CA VAL A 199 2.82 -20.97 -5.73
C VAL A 199 2.28 -19.54 -5.61
N ALA A 200 3.00 -18.69 -4.89
CA ALA A 200 2.63 -17.30 -4.70
C ALA A 200 2.61 -16.56 -6.04
N ASP A 201 1.52 -15.86 -6.30
CA ASP A 201 1.38 -14.88 -7.38
C ASP A 201 0.95 -13.53 -6.77
N TRP A 202 1.12 -12.44 -7.54
CA TRP A 202 0.83 -11.09 -7.05
C TRP A 202 -0.63 -10.89 -6.67
N GLU A 203 -1.55 -11.55 -7.36
CA GLU A 203 -2.98 -11.44 -7.13
C GLU A 203 -3.34 -12.05 -5.77
N LYS A 204 -2.98 -13.31 -5.54
CA LYS A 204 -3.19 -14.03 -4.27
C LYS A 204 -2.48 -13.36 -3.11
N LEU A 205 -1.25 -12.85 -3.31
CA LEU A 205 -0.53 -12.13 -2.26
C LEU A 205 -1.28 -10.86 -1.85
N THR A 206 -1.82 -10.12 -2.82
CA THR A 206 -2.55 -8.87 -2.58
C THR A 206 -3.92 -9.13 -1.96
N GLU A 207 -4.62 -10.18 -2.39
CA GLU A 207 -5.89 -10.59 -1.79
C GLU A 207 -5.74 -10.95 -0.31
N ASN A 208 -4.66 -11.66 0.03
CA ASN A 208 -4.35 -12.08 1.39
C ASN A 208 -3.81 -10.96 2.29
N LEU A 209 -3.51 -9.77 1.75
CA LEU A 209 -3.21 -8.56 2.55
C LEU A 209 -4.47 -7.90 3.15
N SER A 210 -5.67 -8.31 2.74
CA SER A 210 -6.91 -7.69 3.23
C SER A 210 -7.26 -8.11 4.66
N ILE A 211 -7.03 -7.21 5.62
CA ILE A 211 -7.40 -7.42 7.04
C ILE A 211 -8.88 -7.75 7.20
N SER A 212 -9.77 -7.08 6.45
CA SER A 212 -11.21 -7.30 6.53
C SER A 212 -11.62 -8.71 6.08
N LYS A 213 -11.04 -9.21 4.97
CA LYS A 213 -11.29 -10.58 4.49
C LYS A 213 -10.79 -11.61 5.52
N MET A 214 -9.60 -11.40 6.10
CA MET A 214 -9.06 -12.28 7.14
C MET A 214 -9.91 -12.25 8.43
N ALA A 215 -10.38 -11.09 8.86
CA ALA A 215 -11.26 -10.96 10.03
C ALA A 215 -12.58 -11.73 9.84
N ALA A 216 -13.20 -11.62 8.66
CA ALA A 216 -14.40 -12.39 8.33
C ALA A 216 -14.14 -13.91 8.34
N LYS A 217 -12.98 -14.34 7.80
CA LYS A 217 -12.57 -15.75 7.80
C LYS A 217 -12.33 -16.28 9.22
N TYR A 218 -11.59 -15.54 10.04
CA TYR A 218 -11.24 -15.97 11.41
C TYR A 218 -12.44 -15.95 12.34
N SER A 219 -13.32 -14.96 12.27
CA SER A 219 -14.55 -14.94 13.07
C SER A 219 -15.48 -16.12 12.72
N ARG A 220 -15.55 -16.51 11.44
CA ARG A 220 -16.34 -17.66 10.97
C ARG A 220 -15.75 -19.01 11.39
N ARG A 221 -14.47 -19.25 11.07
CA ARG A 221 -13.83 -20.57 11.25
C ARG A 221 -13.23 -20.78 12.64
N GLY A 222 -12.83 -19.70 13.30
CA GLY A 222 -12.14 -19.69 14.58
C GLY A 222 -12.89 -18.85 15.62
N SER A 223 -14.19 -19.09 15.78
CA SER A 223 -15.06 -18.34 16.69
C SER A 223 -14.53 -18.23 18.12
N VAL A 224 -13.94 -19.30 18.67
CA VAL A 224 -13.40 -19.30 20.03
C VAL A 224 -12.12 -18.47 20.11
N PRO A 225 -11.07 -18.69 19.29
CA PRO A 225 -9.92 -17.79 19.26
C PRO A 225 -10.28 -16.34 18.93
N TRP A 226 -11.25 -16.11 18.04
CA TRP A 226 -11.74 -14.78 17.71
C TRP A 226 -12.31 -14.09 18.94
N TYR A 227 -13.23 -14.74 19.65
CA TYR A 227 -13.80 -14.22 20.89
C TYR A 227 -12.73 -13.97 21.97
N LEU A 228 -11.82 -14.93 22.20
CA LEU A 228 -10.76 -14.78 23.20
C LEU A 228 -9.85 -13.59 22.88
N THR A 229 -9.45 -13.43 21.62
CA THR A 229 -8.61 -12.30 21.20
C THR A 229 -9.38 -10.96 21.23
N GLU A 230 -10.69 -10.95 21.00
CA GLU A 230 -11.55 -9.78 21.20
C GLU A 230 -11.52 -9.35 22.67
N MET A 231 -11.77 -10.29 23.58
CA MET A 231 -11.77 -10.01 25.03
C MET A 231 -10.43 -9.49 25.56
N MET A 232 -9.31 -9.85 24.91
CA MET A 232 -7.97 -9.38 25.28
C MET A 232 -7.59 -8.03 24.65
N SER A 233 -8.19 -7.65 23.52
CA SER A 233 -7.74 -6.50 22.71
C SER A 233 -8.76 -5.38 22.57
N ALA A 234 -10.04 -5.67 22.71
CA ALA A 234 -11.13 -4.73 22.53
C ALA A 234 -11.36 -3.89 23.80
N PRO A 235 -11.22 -2.55 23.74
CA PRO A 235 -11.61 -1.70 24.84
C PRO A 235 -13.14 -1.72 24.98
N THR A 236 -13.63 -1.80 26.20
CA THR A 236 -15.07 -1.74 26.50
C THR A 236 -15.43 -0.42 27.15
N LYS A 237 -16.60 0.13 26.79
CA LYS A 237 -17.20 1.29 27.46
C LYS A 237 -18.67 0.99 27.71
N GLY A 238 -19.06 0.92 28.98
CA GLY A 238 -20.43 0.54 29.37
C GLY A 238 -20.81 -0.88 28.94
N GLY A 239 -19.85 -1.82 28.94
CA GLY A 239 -20.08 -3.21 28.52
C GLY A 239 -20.14 -3.44 27.01
N ALA A 240 -20.15 -2.37 26.20
CA ALA A 240 -20.07 -2.46 24.75
C ALA A 240 -18.61 -2.35 24.26
N VAL A 241 -18.26 -3.15 23.25
CA VAL A 241 -16.98 -3.09 22.56
C VAL A 241 -16.87 -1.78 21.74
N VAL A 242 -15.75 -1.07 21.90
CA VAL A 242 -15.46 0.18 21.17
C VAL A 242 -14.37 -0.07 20.12
N VAL A 243 -14.67 0.22 18.85
CA VAL A 243 -13.68 0.17 17.77
C VAL A 243 -12.91 1.49 17.72
N ARG A 244 -11.60 1.45 17.96
CA ARG A 244 -10.72 2.64 17.86
C ARG A 244 -10.29 2.85 16.40
N GLN A 245 -10.22 4.11 15.96
CA GLN A 245 -9.76 4.45 14.60
C GLN A 245 -8.27 4.13 14.36
N ARG A 246 -7.37 4.54 15.27
CA ARG A 246 -5.90 4.38 15.08
C ARG A 246 -5.39 2.95 15.32
N ARG A 247 -6.11 2.14 16.10
CA ARG A 247 -5.75 0.75 16.43
C ARG A 247 -7.02 -0.09 16.60
N PRO A 248 -7.69 -0.45 15.49
CA PRO A 248 -8.86 -1.32 15.55
C PRO A 248 -8.48 -2.65 16.18
N HIS A 249 -9.27 -3.13 17.15
CA HIS A 249 -9.00 -4.42 17.82
C HIS A 249 -9.07 -5.58 16.83
N THR A 250 -9.90 -5.48 15.79
CA THR A 250 -9.98 -6.45 14.68
C THR A 250 -8.63 -6.68 13.99
N THR A 251 -7.84 -5.63 13.77
CA THR A 251 -6.47 -5.76 13.22
C THR A 251 -5.55 -6.50 14.17
N ILE A 252 -5.69 -6.28 15.48
CA ILE A 252 -4.91 -6.96 16.53
C ILE A 252 -5.28 -8.45 16.57
N GLN A 253 -6.58 -8.77 16.52
CA GLN A 253 -7.07 -10.15 16.48
C GLN A 253 -6.54 -10.89 15.26
N VAL A 254 -6.60 -10.29 14.07
CA VAL A 254 -6.04 -10.87 12.84
C VAL A 254 -4.55 -11.15 13.01
N GLY A 255 -3.76 -10.16 13.46
CA GLY A 255 -2.33 -10.35 13.68
C GLY A 255 -2.00 -11.47 14.68
N ALA A 256 -2.72 -11.53 15.80
CA ALA A 256 -2.53 -12.54 16.83
C ALA A 256 -2.90 -13.95 16.33
N ILE A 257 -4.07 -14.10 15.71
CA ILE A 257 -4.54 -15.38 15.17
C ILE A 257 -3.61 -15.86 14.04
N SER A 258 -3.20 -14.98 13.11
CA SER A 258 -2.24 -15.33 12.06
C SER A 258 -0.91 -15.83 12.63
N SER A 259 -0.41 -15.21 13.71
CA SER A 259 0.81 -15.67 14.39
C SER A 259 0.66 -17.08 14.98
N PHE A 260 -0.48 -17.36 15.63
CA PHE A 260 -0.77 -18.71 16.12
C PHE A 260 -0.91 -19.73 15.00
N VAL A 261 -1.55 -19.38 13.88
CA VAL A 261 -1.68 -20.24 12.70
C VAL A 261 -0.30 -20.61 12.14
N LEU A 262 0.57 -19.63 11.91
CA LEU A 262 1.92 -19.88 11.40
C LEU A 262 2.76 -20.72 12.39
N SER A 263 2.62 -20.44 13.69
CA SER A 263 3.32 -21.17 14.75
C SER A 263 2.88 -22.65 14.84
N ARG A 264 1.60 -22.95 14.57
CA ARG A 264 1.09 -24.33 14.50
C ARG A 264 1.55 -25.06 13.24
N ASN A 265 1.60 -24.35 12.12
CA ASN A 265 2.01 -24.91 10.84
C ASN A 265 2.82 -23.86 10.06
N ARG A 266 4.15 -24.07 9.99
CA ARG A 266 5.06 -23.18 9.25
C ARG A 266 4.73 -23.03 7.76
N TYR A 267 3.93 -23.95 7.21
CA TYR A 267 3.48 -23.90 5.82
C TYR A 267 2.18 -23.12 5.63
N ALA A 268 1.46 -22.78 6.70
CA ALA A 268 0.27 -21.92 6.67
C ALA A 268 0.66 -20.43 6.57
N SER A 269 1.57 -20.12 5.65
CA SER A 269 2.16 -18.79 5.46
C SER A 269 1.33 -17.86 4.59
N GLY A 270 0.28 -18.35 3.95
CA GLY A 270 -0.50 -17.62 2.96
C GLY A 270 -1.42 -16.53 3.52
N TYR A 271 -1.68 -16.53 4.83
CA TYR A 271 -2.35 -15.38 5.46
C TYR A 271 -1.40 -14.20 5.61
N LEU A 272 -1.31 -13.58 6.79
CA LEU A 272 -0.52 -12.36 6.97
C LEU A 272 1.01 -12.58 6.86
N ALA A 273 1.50 -13.79 7.12
CA ALA A 273 2.92 -14.05 7.33
C ALA A 273 3.82 -13.81 6.10
N LEU A 274 3.46 -14.37 4.94
CA LEU A 274 4.22 -14.20 3.71
C LEU A 274 4.10 -12.77 3.15
N PRO A 275 2.88 -12.19 3.03
CA PRO A 275 2.74 -10.81 2.57
C PRO A 275 3.42 -9.79 3.48
N LEU A 276 3.39 -9.97 4.81
CA LEU A 276 4.08 -9.06 5.73
C LEU A 276 5.61 -9.20 5.63
N ALA A 277 6.12 -10.39 5.32
CA ALA A 277 7.56 -10.57 5.05
C ALA A 277 8.00 -9.88 3.74
N VAL A 278 7.17 -9.97 2.69
CA VAL A 278 7.36 -9.22 1.43
C VAL A 278 7.30 -7.71 1.68
N TRP A 279 6.35 -7.25 2.49
CA TRP A 279 6.25 -5.85 2.90
C TRP A 279 7.50 -5.38 3.67
N GLN A 280 7.97 -6.14 4.66
CA GLN A 280 9.22 -5.82 5.39
C GLN A 280 10.44 -5.81 4.46
N PHE A 281 10.45 -6.66 3.43
CA PHE A 281 11.48 -6.60 2.41
C PHE A 281 11.42 -5.29 1.62
N ALA A 282 10.23 -4.90 1.16
CA ALA A 282 10.00 -3.65 0.43
C ALA A 282 10.35 -2.40 1.27
N CYS A 283 10.03 -2.39 2.57
CA CYS A 283 10.40 -1.32 3.49
C CYS A 283 11.89 -1.29 3.87
N LYS A 284 12.71 -2.21 3.34
CA LYS A 284 14.13 -2.35 3.69
C LYS A 284 14.35 -2.53 5.19
N SER A 285 13.41 -3.18 5.89
CA SER A 285 13.55 -3.50 7.32
C SER A 285 14.85 -4.25 7.59
N HIS A 286 15.46 -3.98 8.74
CA HIS A 286 16.72 -4.60 9.13
C HIS A 286 16.58 -6.13 9.20
N VAL A 287 17.63 -6.87 8.88
CA VAL A 287 17.57 -8.34 8.88
C VAL A 287 17.22 -8.91 10.26
N ASP A 288 17.66 -8.25 11.33
CA ASP A 288 17.36 -8.69 12.70
C ASP A 288 15.90 -8.43 13.08
N GLU A 289 15.31 -7.34 12.60
CA GLU A 289 13.88 -7.08 12.77
C GLU A 289 13.05 -8.19 12.12
N LYS A 290 13.36 -8.52 10.86
CA LYS A 290 12.72 -9.64 10.14
C LYS A 290 12.89 -10.98 10.87
N ARG A 291 14.07 -11.26 11.41
CA ARG A 291 14.35 -12.47 12.21
C ARG A 291 13.52 -12.52 13.49
N ILE A 292 13.40 -11.41 14.21
CA ILE A 292 12.58 -11.31 15.43
C ILE A 292 11.11 -11.53 15.10
N PHE A 293 10.56 -10.82 14.10
CA PHE A 293 9.16 -10.98 13.70
C PHE A 293 8.84 -12.38 13.17
N SER A 294 9.80 -13.03 12.51
CA SER A 294 9.64 -14.41 12.08
C SER A 294 9.56 -15.38 13.26
N ARG A 295 10.36 -15.17 14.31
CA ARG A 295 10.29 -15.96 15.55
C ARG A 295 9.00 -15.72 16.35
N PHE A 296 8.43 -14.53 16.28
CA PHE A 296 7.10 -14.24 16.83
C PHE A 296 5.94 -14.77 15.98
N GLY A 297 6.23 -15.44 14.85
CA GLY A 297 5.21 -15.97 13.97
C GLY A 297 4.48 -14.91 13.12
N PHE A 298 4.92 -13.65 13.16
CA PHE A 298 4.28 -12.57 12.39
C PHE A 298 4.68 -12.58 10.91
N THR A 299 5.88 -13.06 10.60
CA THR A 299 6.40 -13.11 9.23
C THR A 299 7.07 -14.45 8.92
N VAL A 300 7.21 -14.78 7.64
CA VAL A 300 8.13 -15.85 7.23
C VAL A 300 9.59 -15.39 7.31
N HIS A 301 10.52 -16.34 7.24
CA HIS A 301 11.95 -16.03 7.22
C HIS A 301 12.33 -15.22 5.97
N ASP A 302 13.33 -14.34 6.08
CA ASP A 302 13.79 -13.46 4.99
C ASP A 302 14.22 -14.24 3.73
N SER A 303 14.78 -15.44 3.88
CA SER A 303 15.09 -16.32 2.74
C SER A 303 13.83 -16.81 2.02
N THR A 304 12.74 -17.08 2.75
CA THR A 304 11.45 -17.47 2.17
C THR A 304 10.81 -16.30 1.44
N ALA A 305 10.89 -15.09 2.01
CA ALA A 305 10.42 -13.88 1.35
C ALA A 305 11.19 -13.60 0.04
N ARG A 306 12.51 -13.75 0.03
CA ARG A 306 13.33 -13.63 -1.19
C ARG A 306 12.95 -14.67 -2.24
N ALA A 307 12.90 -15.95 -1.87
CA ALA A 307 12.50 -16.99 -2.81
C ALA A 307 11.09 -16.76 -3.38
N CYS A 308 10.18 -16.20 -2.57
CA CYS A 308 8.86 -15.80 -3.04
C CYS A 308 8.93 -14.67 -4.05
N LEU A 309 9.75 -13.63 -3.79
CA LEU A 309 9.96 -12.53 -4.74
C LEU A 309 10.56 -13.02 -6.06
N ASP A 310 11.48 -13.98 -6.00
CA ASP A 310 12.06 -14.59 -7.21
C ASP A 310 10.96 -15.28 -8.03
N ALA A 311 10.13 -16.13 -7.42
CA ALA A 311 9.03 -16.79 -8.13
C ALA A 311 7.93 -15.83 -8.61
N LEU A 312 7.63 -14.77 -7.85
CA LEU A 312 6.74 -13.69 -8.28
C LEU A 312 7.29 -12.99 -9.53
N THR A 313 8.60 -12.82 -9.59
CA THR A 313 9.29 -12.22 -10.75
C THR A 313 9.25 -13.17 -11.93
N ASP A 314 9.59 -14.45 -11.75
CA ASP A 314 9.57 -15.46 -12.81
C ASP A 314 8.17 -15.59 -13.43
N THR A 315 7.14 -15.71 -12.60
CA THR A 315 5.74 -15.79 -13.06
C THR A 315 5.31 -14.53 -13.79
N GLY A 316 5.72 -13.35 -13.31
CA GLY A 316 5.44 -12.07 -13.96
C GLY A 316 6.14 -11.95 -15.32
N LEU A 317 7.39 -12.36 -15.42
CA LEU A 317 8.16 -12.37 -16.67
C LEU A 317 7.61 -13.37 -17.68
N GLU A 318 7.14 -14.54 -17.24
CA GLU A 318 6.49 -15.51 -18.11
C GLU A 318 5.21 -14.94 -18.73
N LYS A 319 4.34 -14.32 -17.91
CA LYS A 319 3.13 -13.63 -18.39
C LYS A 319 3.46 -12.49 -19.35
N LEU A 320 4.50 -11.71 -19.05
CA LEU A 320 4.98 -10.64 -19.93
C LEU A 320 5.43 -11.20 -21.29
N ARG A 321 6.29 -12.22 -21.30
CA ARG A 321 6.78 -12.86 -22.52
C ARG A 321 5.65 -13.44 -23.35
N GLN A 322 4.67 -14.07 -22.71
CA GLN A 322 3.48 -14.57 -23.39
C GLN A 322 2.72 -13.41 -24.06
N SER A 323 2.43 -12.34 -23.31
CA SER A 323 1.72 -11.17 -23.83
C SER A 323 2.47 -10.47 -24.97
N VAL A 324 3.79 -10.38 -24.88
CA VAL A 324 4.67 -9.88 -25.94
C VAL A 324 4.59 -10.77 -27.18
N ALA A 325 4.72 -12.09 -27.02
CA ALA A 325 4.66 -13.05 -28.12
C ALA A 325 3.30 -13.01 -28.85
N GLU A 326 2.20 -12.87 -28.10
CA GLU A 326 0.85 -12.71 -28.67
C GLU A 326 0.72 -11.42 -29.49
N GLY A 327 1.34 -10.31 -29.04
CA GLY A 327 1.38 -9.06 -29.79
C GLY A 327 2.22 -9.16 -31.07
N VAL A 328 3.43 -9.70 -30.94
CA VAL A 328 4.34 -9.93 -32.08
C VAL A 328 3.69 -10.81 -33.14
N ALA A 329 2.96 -11.86 -32.74
CA ALA A 329 2.27 -12.76 -33.67
C ALA A 329 1.22 -12.06 -34.56
N VAL A 330 0.70 -10.91 -34.12
CA VAL A 330 -0.26 -10.09 -34.89
C VAL A 330 0.35 -8.79 -35.42
N GLY A 331 1.68 -8.62 -35.33
CA GLY A 331 2.36 -7.41 -35.79
C GLY A 331 2.13 -6.18 -34.90
N GLU A 332 1.85 -6.37 -33.60
CA GLU A 332 1.59 -5.29 -32.65
C GLU A 332 2.62 -5.25 -31.52
N MET A 333 3.22 -4.07 -31.30
CA MET A 333 4.00 -3.84 -30.07
C MET A 333 3.07 -3.51 -28.91
N ARG A 334 2.93 -4.45 -27.98
CA ARG A 334 2.05 -4.30 -26.80
C ARG A 334 2.73 -3.76 -25.56
N TRP A 335 4.06 -3.69 -25.54
CA TRP A 335 4.81 -3.29 -24.36
C TRP A 335 5.93 -2.31 -24.72
N GLN A 336 6.13 -1.33 -23.87
CA GLN A 336 7.34 -0.49 -23.84
C GLN A 336 8.05 -0.66 -22.51
N TYR A 337 9.23 -0.09 -22.34
CA TYR A 337 9.88 -0.05 -21.04
C TYR A 337 10.50 1.32 -20.73
N VAL A 338 10.45 1.67 -19.45
CA VAL A 338 11.14 2.82 -18.88
C VAL A 338 12.30 2.28 -18.07
N LEU A 339 13.50 2.81 -18.30
CA LEU A 339 14.70 2.49 -17.54
C LEU A 339 15.22 3.70 -16.79
N ASP A 340 15.88 3.46 -15.67
CA ASP A 340 16.55 4.49 -14.87
C ASP A 340 17.73 3.88 -14.10
N ASN A 341 18.60 4.76 -13.62
CA ASN A 341 19.76 4.40 -12.84
C ASN A 341 19.32 3.85 -11.49
N VAL A 342 19.94 2.76 -11.05
CA VAL A 342 19.87 2.33 -9.66
C VAL A 342 21.23 2.43 -9.01
N GLN A 343 21.31 3.29 -8.00
CA GLN A 343 22.52 3.54 -7.25
C GLN A 343 22.35 3.16 -5.79
N LYS A 344 23.35 2.46 -5.24
CA LYS A 344 23.42 2.16 -3.81
C LYS A 344 24.80 2.49 -3.27
N PHE A 345 24.86 3.53 -2.45
CA PHE A 345 26.05 3.87 -1.69
C PHE A 345 26.23 2.90 -0.53
N CYS A 346 27.22 2.02 -0.64
CA CYS A 346 27.56 1.04 0.37
C CYS A 346 28.63 1.62 1.30
N ARG A 347 28.18 2.32 2.35
CA ARG A 347 29.06 2.88 3.38
C ARG A 347 29.79 1.78 4.15
N GLN A 348 31.11 1.84 4.19
CA GLN A 348 31.92 1.01 5.07
C GLN A 348 31.81 1.57 6.49
N ARG A 349 31.15 0.83 7.37
CA ARG A 349 31.02 1.20 8.78
C ARG A 349 32.23 0.79 9.62
N ASP A 350 33.06 -0.09 9.08
CA ASP A 350 34.24 -0.63 9.74
C ASP A 350 35.47 -0.02 9.06
N LEU A 351 36.07 0.97 9.72
CA LEU A 351 37.24 1.71 9.26
C LEU A 351 38.49 0.81 9.37
N ARG A 352 38.69 -0.04 8.36
CA ARG A 352 39.90 -0.85 8.20
C ARG A 352 40.64 -0.43 6.95
N LEU A 353 41.96 -0.57 6.97
CA LEU A 353 42.82 -0.32 5.82
C LEU A 353 42.30 -1.06 4.59
N GLY A 354 42.14 -0.35 3.47
CA GLY A 354 41.66 -0.90 2.20
C GLY A 354 40.14 -1.04 2.06
N ARG A 355 39.34 -0.66 3.06
CA ARG A 355 37.87 -0.58 2.92
C ARG A 355 37.45 0.85 2.62
N GLN A 356 36.93 1.05 1.41
CA GLN A 356 36.37 2.32 0.97
C GLN A 356 34.88 2.19 0.72
N ASP A 357 34.18 3.31 0.80
CA ASP A 357 32.79 3.39 0.39
C ASP A 357 32.68 3.03 -1.10
N ILE A 358 31.71 2.19 -1.44
CA ILE A 358 31.51 1.73 -2.82
C ILE A 358 30.14 2.22 -3.28
N LEU A 359 30.12 3.02 -4.34
CA LEU A 359 28.91 3.30 -5.08
C LEU A 359 28.65 2.13 -6.04
N LYS A 360 27.66 1.30 -5.70
CA LYS A 360 27.15 0.29 -6.64
C LYS A 360 26.20 0.99 -7.61
N VAL A 361 26.51 0.90 -8.90
CA VAL A 361 25.71 1.46 -9.99
C VAL A 361 25.15 0.31 -10.82
N GLY A 362 23.95 0.47 -11.33
CA GLY A 362 23.31 -0.45 -12.25
C GLY A 362 22.12 0.22 -12.92
N CYS A 363 21.36 -0.54 -13.69
CA CYS A 363 20.15 -0.07 -14.35
C CYS A 363 18.96 -0.94 -13.95
N ALA A 364 17.80 -0.32 -13.79
CA ALA A 364 16.52 -1.00 -13.59
C ALA A 364 15.54 -0.56 -14.66
N ALA A 365 14.63 -1.46 -15.05
CA ALA A 365 13.58 -1.13 -16.00
C ALA A 365 12.23 -1.66 -15.54
N THR A 366 11.17 -0.99 -15.99
CA THR A 366 9.79 -1.41 -15.81
C THR A 366 9.13 -1.46 -17.18
N ALA A 367 8.64 -2.64 -17.56
CA ALA A 367 7.80 -2.81 -18.74
C ALA A 367 6.39 -2.27 -18.46
N ILE A 368 5.82 -1.58 -19.43
CA ILE A 368 4.52 -0.92 -19.35
C ILE A 368 3.67 -1.41 -20.52
N LEU A 369 2.49 -1.93 -20.23
CA LEU A 369 1.53 -2.34 -21.24
C LEU A 369 1.02 -1.11 -21.99
N LEU A 370 1.06 -1.20 -23.31
CA LEU A 370 0.52 -0.21 -24.24
C LEU A 370 -0.94 -0.58 -24.53
N GLU A 371 -1.85 0.30 -24.12
CA GLU A 371 -3.29 0.15 -24.32
C GLU A 371 -3.79 1.25 -25.26
N ASP A 372 -4.88 1.00 -25.99
CA ASP A 372 -5.48 1.92 -26.98
C ASP A 372 -4.53 2.40 -28.08
N CYS A 373 -3.60 1.54 -28.51
CA CYS A 373 -2.73 1.84 -29.64
C CYS A 373 -3.47 1.61 -30.96
N ALA A 374 -3.35 2.57 -31.89
CA ALA A 374 -3.90 2.39 -33.22
C ALA A 374 -3.20 1.23 -33.95
N PRO A 375 -3.90 0.46 -34.80
CA PRO A 375 -3.27 -0.56 -35.63
C PRO A 375 -2.13 0.05 -36.46
N GLY A 376 -0.98 -0.62 -36.49
CA GLY A 376 0.21 -0.12 -37.21
C GLY A 376 0.94 1.05 -36.54
N ALA A 377 0.55 1.51 -35.34
CA ALA A 377 1.22 2.64 -34.66
C ALA A 377 2.72 2.42 -34.39
N PHE A 378 3.18 1.17 -34.41
CA PHE A 378 4.57 0.78 -34.19
C PHE A 378 5.19 0.09 -35.41
N ASP A 379 4.69 0.37 -36.61
CA ASP A 379 5.25 -0.14 -37.86
C ASP A 379 6.61 0.52 -38.16
N LEU A 380 7.66 -0.29 -38.30
CA LEU A 380 9.01 0.19 -38.55
C LEU A 380 9.15 0.78 -39.95
N GLN A 381 8.50 0.20 -40.96
CA GLN A 381 8.65 0.64 -42.33
C GLN A 381 7.99 2.01 -42.55
N ASP A 382 6.77 2.22 -42.04
CA ASP A 382 6.11 3.53 -42.06
C ASP A 382 6.99 4.61 -41.40
N HIS A 383 7.61 4.27 -40.25
CA HIS A 383 8.55 5.19 -39.61
C HIS A 383 9.77 5.51 -40.48
N LEU A 384 10.40 4.49 -41.07
CA LEU A 384 11.57 4.68 -41.93
C LEU A 384 11.23 5.48 -43.20
N ASP A 385 10.08 5.19 -43.82
CA ASP A 385 9.60 5.92 -45.00
C ASP A 385 9.39 7.41 -44.68
N ARG A 386 8.79 7.73 -43.53
CA ARG A 386 8.64 9.12 -43.06
C ARG A 386 9.99 9.78 -42.75
N VAL A 387 10.93 9.06 -42.15
CA VAL A 387 12.29 9.57 -41.91
C VAL A 387 12.99 9.86 -43.23
N MET A 388 12.84 8.99 -44.24
CA MET A 388 13.42 9.16 -45.57
C MET A 388 12.86 10.38 -46.32
N LYS A 389 11.58 10.73 -46.11
CA LYS A 389 10.99 11.96 -46.67
C LYS A 389 11.62 13.24 -46.12
N GLN A 390 12.33 13.17 -44.99
CA GLN A 390 12.96 14.31 -44.34
C GLN A 390 12.03 15.50 -44.10
N GLU A 391 10.74 15.27 -43.85
CA GLU A 391 9.73 16.33 -43.65
C GLU A 391 10.08 17.27 -42.49
N ARG A 392 10.87 16.79 -41.53
CA ARG A 392 11.34 17.59 -40.39
C ARG A 392 12.58 18.45 -40.68
N LYS A 393 13.15 18.39 -41.89
CA LYS A 393 14.36 19.16 -42.24
C LYS A 393 14.10 20.67 -42.21
N GLU A 394 12.87 21.08 -42.49
CA GLU A 394 12.43 22.49 -42.50
C GLU A 394 11.79 22.92 -41.19
N MET A 395 11.72 22.04 -40.19
CA MET A 395 11.14 22.33 -38.89
C MET A 395 12.01 23.34 -38.14
N THR A 396 11.45 24.50 -37.84
CA THR A 396 12.11 25.55 -37.03
C THR A 396 11.52 25.61 -35.62
N THR A 397 12.17 26.37 -34.73
CA THR A 397 11.66 26.67 -33.39
C THR A 397 10.30 27.35 -33.42
N GLU A 398 10.07 28.21 -34.41
CA GLU A 398 8.81 28.93 -34.61
C GLU A 398 7.72 27.94 -35.04
N THR A 399 8.00 27.04 -35.99
CA THR A 399 7.01 26.02 -36.39
C THR A 399 6.61 25.11 -35.23
N LEU A 400 7.56 24.76 -34.35
CA LEU A 400 7.28 23.99 -33.13
C LEU A 400 6.52 24.79 -32.08
N PHE A 401 6.80 26.08 -31.97
CA PHE A 401 6.08 26.99 -31.08
C PHE A 401 4.63 27.18 -31.54
N ASP A 402 4.42 27.31 -32.85
CA ASP A 402 3.11 27.48 -33.46
C ASP A 402 2.27 26.19 -33.46
N ASP A 403 2.92 25.01 -33.42
CA ASP A 403 2.27 23.70 -33.26
C ASP A 403 1.72 23.47 -31.83
N ILE A 404 2.12 24.30 -30.86
CA ILE A 404 1.55 24.25 -29.51
C ILE A 404 0.13 24.82 -29.54
N ASP A 405 -0.83 24.03 -29.05
CA ASP A 405 -2.20 24.50 -28.82
C ASP A 405 -2.26 25.48 -27.63
N TRP A 406 -1.85 26.72 -27.90
CA TRP A 406 -1.82 27.81 -26.93
C TRP A 406 -3.21 28.15 -26.42
N ASP A 407 -4.24 28.04 -27.25
CA ASP A 407 -5.63 28.28 -26.83
C ASP A 407 -6.06 27.29 -25.76
N TYR A 408 -5.79 26.00 -25.96
CA TYR A 408 -6.02 24.99 -24.92
C TYR A 408 -5.21 25.26 -23.65
N ILE A 409 -3.92 25.62 -23.77
CA ILE A 409 -3.08 25.92 -22.61
C ILE A 409 -3.64 27.12 -21.83
N HIS A 410 -4.04 28.19 -22.51
CA HIS A 410 -4.62 29.38 -21.88
C HIS A 410 -5.95 29.06 -21.21
N GLU A 411 -6.82 28.29 -21.85
CA GLU A 411 -8.11 27.86 -21.27
C GLU A 411 -7.94 26.99 -20.03
N LEU A 412 -7.03 26.01 -20.09
CA LEU A 412 -6.71 25.13 -18.97
C LEU A 412 -6.10 25.93 -17.81
N THR A 413 -5.21 26.87 -18.12
CA THR A 413 -4.60 27.74 -17.11
C THR A 413 -5.65 28.64 -16.46
N ALA A 414 -6.58 29.21 -17.24
CA ALA A 414 -7.69 30.01 -16.71
C ALA A 414 -8.56 29.19 -15.76
N LEU A 415 -8.87 27.95 -16.12
CA LEU A 415 -9.63 27.05 -15.24
C LEU A 415 -8.86 26.71 -13.95
N HIS A 416 -7.53 26.56 -14.01
CA HIS A 416 -6.69 26.44 -12.82
C HIS A 416 -6.75 27.69 -11.93
N TRP A 417 -6.77 28.90 -12.51
CA TRP A 417 -6.92 30.14 -11.75
C TRP A 417 -8.26 30.23 -11.03
N VAL A 418 -9.36 29.81 -11.68
CA VAL A 418 -10.68 29.69 -11.04
C VAL A 418 -10.63 28.68 -9.89
N ARG A 419 -10.00 27.51 -10.11
CA ARG A 419 -9.86 26.49 -9.07
C ARG A 419 -9.13 27.01 -7.83
N ILE A 420 -8.06 27.78 -8.02
CA ILE A 420 -7.30 28.40 -6.92
C ILE A 420 -8.23 29.30 -6.09
N LEU A 421 -8.95 30.21 -6.76
CA LEU A 421 -9.89 31.14 -6.11
C LEU A 421 -10.99 30.40 -5.34
N VAL A 422 -11.67 29.44 -5.98
CA VAL A 422 -12.78 28.67 -5.41
C VAL A 422 -12.33 27.72 -4.28
N THR A 423 -11.07 27.30 -4.30
CA THR A 423 -10.49 26.51 -3.21
C THR A 423 -10.18 27.39 -2.00
N PHE A 424 -9.65 28.59 -2.24
CA PHE A 424 -9.24 29.52 -1.20
C PHE A 424 -10.43 30.24 -0.52
N ILE A 425 -11.44 30.65 -1.28
CA ILE A 425 -12.59 31.44 -0.79
C ILE A 425 -13.75 30.53 -0.36
N PRO A 426 -14.13 30.49 0.93
CA PRO A 426 -15.21 29.62 1.42
C PRO A 426 -16.57 29.88 0.77
N GLN A 427 -16.90 31.14 0.47
CA GLN A 427 -18.19 31.55 -0.11
C GLN A 427 -18.39 30.96 -1.52
N LEU A 428 -17.30 30.70 -2.25
CA LEU A 428 -17.33 30.10 -3.58
C LEU A 428 -17.27 28.56 -3.54
N ALA A 429 -17.20 27.92 -2.36
CA ALA A 429 -17.00 26.47 -2.26
C ALA A 429 -18.08 25.64 -2.97
N HIS A 430 -19.28 26.20 -3.14
CA HIS A 430 -20.38 25.58 -3.89
C HIS A 430 -20.04 25.34 -5.38
N LEU A 431 -19.13 26.13 -5.96
CA LEU A 431 -18.67 26.00 -7.34
C LEU A 431 -17.63 24.88 -7.55
N ARG A 432 -17.04 24.31 -6.48
CA ARG A 432 -15.96 23.30 -6.58
C ARG A 432 -16.35 22.12 -7.48
N LYS A 433 -17.56 21.60 -7.32
CA LYS A 433 -18.08 20.50 -8.14
C LYS A 433 -18.20 20.88 -9.62
N ALA A 434 -18.62 22.11 -9.91
CA ALA A 434 -18.76 22.60 -11.28
C ALA A 434 -17.38 22.82 -11.93
N VAL A 435 -16.41 23.35 -11.19
CA VAL A 435 -15.01 23.48 -11.64
C VAL A 435 -14.40 22.10 -11.93
N GLU A 436 -14.61 21.13 -11.03
CA GLU A 436 -14.18 19.74 -11.27
C GLU A 436 -14.86 19.14 -12.50
N ALA A 437 -16.16 19.38 -12.70
CA ALA A 437 -16.86 18.94 -13.90
C ALA A 437 -16.27 19.58 -15.17
N ALA A 438 -15.88 20.85 -15.14
CA ALA A 438 -15.23 21.54 -16.26
C ALA A 438 -13.87 20.90 -16.62
N PHE A 439 -13.03 20.54 -15.63
CA PHE A 439 -11.79 19.79 -15.87
C PHE A 439 -12.03 18.41 -16.49
N ASN A 440 -13.23 17.86 -16.28
CA ASN A 440 -13.64 16.56 -16.80
C ASN A 440 -14.38 16.64 -18.13
N SER A 441 -14.58 17.83 -18.69
CA SER A 441 -15.26 18.03 -19.97
C SER A 441 -14.38 17.64 -21.15
N ASP A 442 -15.01 17.22 -22.26
CA ASP A 442 -14.31 16.76 -23.47
C ASP A 442 -13.32 17.81 -24.02
N ARG A 443 -13.64 19.11 -23.86
CA ARG A 443 -12.76 20.22 -24.30
C ARG A 443 -11.48 20.31 -23.46
N MET A 444 -11.54 20.01 -22.17
CA MET A 444 -10.41 20.18 -21.24
C MET A 444 -9.60 18.89 -21.03
N THR A 445 -10.13 17.74 -21.44
CA THR A 445 -9.46 16.46 -21.26
C THR A 445 -8.72 16.03 -22.53
N LYS A 446 -7.41 16.30 -22.61
CA LYS A 446 -6.52 15.66 -23.60
C LYS A 446 -5.87 14.41 -23.02
N HIS A 447 -5.84 13.32 -23.80
CA HIS A 447 -5.16 12.05 -23.47
C HIS A 447 -5.48 11.49 -22.07
N ARG A 448 -6.71 11.66 -21.60
CA ARG A 448 -7.12 11.25 -20.26
C ARG A 448 -7.10 9.72 -20.13
N LEU A 449 -6.49 9.22 -19.05
CA LEU A 449 -6.61 7.82 -18.66
C LEU A 449 -8.08 7.50 -18.29
N PRO A 450 -8.69 6.43 -18.84
CA PRO A 450 -10.02 5.99 -18.43
C PRO A 450 -10.13 5.82 -16.91
N ARG A 451 -11.25 6.25 -16.30
CA ARG A 451 -11.41 6.39 -14.84
C ARG A 451 -11.12 5.12 -14.02
N ASN A 452 -11.37 3.95 -14.60
CA ASN A 452 -11.18 2.67 -13.93
C ASN A 452 -9.95 1.91 -14.43
N ARG A 453 -9.13 2.52 -15.31
CA ARG A 453 -7.95 1.88 -15.86
C ARG A 453 -6.77 2.06 -14.91
N LYS A 454 -6.10 0.96 -14.63
CA LYS A 454 -4.79 0.95 -13.97
C LYS A 454 -3.77 0.51 -14.99
N THR A 455 -2.72 1.30 -15.16
CA THR A 455 -1.60 0.93 -16.01
C THR A 455 -1.01 -0.39 -15.53
N VAL A 456 -0.97 -1.37 -16.42
CA VAL A 456 -0.33 -2.65 -16.15
C VAL A 456 1.17 -2.48 -16.32
N VAL A 457 1.92 -2.85 -15.29
CA VAL A 457 3.37 -2.75 -15.26
C VAL A 457 3.98 -4.05 -14.80
N GLN A 458 5.15 -4.39 -15.34
CA GLN A 458 5.96 -5.53 -14.94
C GLN A 458 7.41 -5.06 -14.71
N PRO A 459 7.91 -5.09 -13.47
CA PRO A 459 9.32 -4.85 -13.20
C PRO A 459 10.20 -5.85 -13.93
N LEU A 460 11.29 -5.36 -14.52
CA LEU A 460 12.34 -6.18 -15.12
C LEU A 460 13.50 -6.34 -14.12
N GLY A 461 14.22 -7.45 -14.22
CA GLY A 461 15.40 -7.71 -13.42
C GLY A 461 16.50 -6.68 -13.69
N THR A 462 17.11 -6.16 -12.63
CA THR A 462 18.18 -5.16 -12.73
C THR A 462 19.46 -5.75 -13.31
N ASN A 463 20.25 -4.96 -14.02
CA ASN A 463 21.60 -5.31 -14.46
C ASN A 463 22.65 -4.35 -13.88
N ALA A 464 23.92 -4.75 -13.93
CA ALA A 464 25.05 -3.98 -13.40
C ALA A 464 25.63 -2.99 -14.42
N GLU A 465 24.91 -2.73 -15.51
CA GLU A 465 25.38 -1.87 -16.59
C GLU A 465 25.27 -0.39 -16.21
N ARG A 466 26.17 0.41 -16.77
CA ARG A 466 26.20 1.86 -16.60
C ARG A 466 25.52 2.52 -17.79
N GLU A 467 24.31 3.03 -17.58
CA GLU A 467 23.49 3.63 -18.63
C GLU A 467 24.12 4.87 -19.28
N THR A 468 25.02 5.56 -18.57
CA THR A 468 25.70 6.76 -19.09
C THR A 468 26.79 6.42 -20.12
N GLU A 469 27.29 5.18 -20.10
CA GLU A 469 28.27 4.66 -21.06
C GLU A 469 27.53 4.08 -22.27
N THR A 470 27.93 4.45 -23.48
CA THR A 470 27.26 4.01 -24.72
C THR A 470 27.16 2.47 -24.81
N GLN A 471 28.24 1.76 -24.51
CA GLN A 471 28.23 0.29 -24.50
C GLN A 471 27.41 -0.29 -23.34
N GLY A 472 27.44 0.36 -22.18
CA GLY A 472 26.66 -0.05 -21.01
C GLY A 472 25.16 0.06 -21.28
N MET A 473 24.70 1.18 -21.82
CA MET A 473 23.32 1.36 -22.26
C MET A 473 22.90 0.32 -23.31
N MET A 474 23.76 0.03 -24.29
CA MET A 474 23.48 -0.98 -25.31
C MET A 474 23.24 -2.36 -24.69
N ARG A 475 24.13 -2.78 -23.77
CA ARG A 475 23.98 -4.06 -23.05
C ARG A 475 22.77 -4.08 -22.14
N ALA A 476 22.47 -2.96 -21.46
CA ALA A 476 21.30 -2.83 -20.61
C ALA A 476 20.00 -3.01 -21.40
N MET A 477 19.85 -2.32 -22.54
CA MET A 477 18.68 -2.42 -23.41
C MET A 477 18.48 -3.85 -23.94
N LEU A 478 19.55 -4.47 -24.46
CA LEU A 478 19.49 -5.83 -24.98
C LEU A 478 19.14 -6.86 -23.89
N ASP A 479 19.62 -6.65 -22.66
CA ASP A 479 19.26 -7.49 -21.52
C ASP A 479 17.77 -7.35 -21.17
N PHE A 480 17.24 -6.13 -21.06
CA PHE A 480 15.81 -5.91 -20.79
C PHE A 480 14.91 -6.45 -21.90
N GLU A 481 15.27 -6.26 -23.16
CA GLU A 481 14.55 -6.80 -24.31
C GLU A 481 14.54 -8.33 -24.30
N LYS A 482 15.69 -8.96 -24.01
CA LYS A 482 15.77 -10.41 -23.80
C LYS A 482 14.88 -10.88 -22.66
N GLN A 483 14.80 -10.13 -21.56
CA GLN A 483 13.90 -10.46 -20.45
C GLN A 483 12.43 -10.42 -20.90
N MET A 484 12.05 -9.47 -21.76
CA MET A 484 10.72 -9.36 -22.37
C MET A 484 10.43 -10.42 -23.44
N GLY A 485 11.44 -11.14 -23.93
CA GLY A 485 11.30 -12.11 -25.02
C GLY A 485 11.40 -11.46 -26.42
N LEU A 486 12.00 -10.27 -26.51
CA LEU A 486 12.22 -9.54 -27.75
C LEU A 486 13.61 -9.85 -28.30
N ASP A 487 13.70 -10.75 -29.28
CA ASP A 487 14.91 -11.02 -30.04
C ASP A 487 14.87 -10.35 -31.44
N GLU A 488 15.89 -10.59 -32.27
CA GLU A 488 15.99 -10.00 -33.60
C GLU A 488 14.80 -10.37 -34.49
N LYS A 489 14.26 -11.59 -34.35
CA LYS A 489 13.12 -12.06 -35.13
C LYS A 489 11.81 -11.47 -34.61
N ALA A 490 11.62 -11.44 -33.29
CA ALA A 490 10.41 -10.91 -32.67
C ALA A 490 10.24 -9.40 -32.92
N MET A 491 11.35 -8.69 -33.12
CA MET A 491 11.38 -7.25 -33.39
C MET A 491 11.39 -6.89 -34.89
N GLU A 492 11.29 -7.86 -35.78
CA GLU A 492 11.26 -7.62 -37.22
C GLU A 492 10.02 -6.80 -37.59
N GLY A 493 10.21 -5.66 -38.25
CA GLY A 493 9.11 -4.77 -38.66
C GLY A 493 8.45 -3.96 -37.53
N LEU A 494 8.86 -4.12 -36.26
CA LEU A 494 8.23 -3.46 -35.11
C LEU A 494 9.12 -2.40 -34.48
N ILE A 495 8.51 -1.37 -33.91
CA ILE A 495 9.17 -0.34 -33.09
C ILE A 495 8.95 -0.62 -31.61
N ILE A 496 10.01 -0.44 -30.81
CA ILE A 496 9.91 -0.31 -29.36
C ILE A 496 10.36 1.08 -28.92
N THR A 497 9.72 1.60 -27.87
CA THR A 497 9.98 2.94 -27.34
C THR A 497 10.63 2.87 -25.95
N PRO A 498 11.97 2.65 -25.87
CA PRO A 498 12.68 2.74 -24.61
C PRO A 498 12.63 4.18 -24.08
N ARG A 499 12.42 4.35 -22.79
CA ARG A 499 12.37 5.67 -22.14
C ARG A 499 13.30 5.73 -20.94
N GLY A 500 13.62 6.94 -20.50
CA GLY A 500 14.44 7.18 -19.32
C GLY A 500 14.67 8.66 -19.09
N ASP A 501 15.71 8.99 -18.33
CA ASP A 501 16.11 10.36 -18.10
C ASP A 501 16.86 10.98 -19.31
N GLY A 502 17.23 12.26 -19.21
CA GLY A 502 17.91 12.96 -20.31
C GLY A 502 19.25 12.33 -20.71
N ALA A 503 20.02 11.85 -19.72
CA ALA A 503 21.31 11.20 -19.97
C ALA A 503 21.13 9.85 -20.68
N SER A 504 20.13 9.08 -20.27
CA SER A 504 19.76 7.80 -20.89
C SER A 504 19.34 7.99 -22.35
N ILE A 505 18.48 8.98 -22.62
CA ILE A 505 18.05 9.29 -23.99
C ILE A 505 19.24 9.70 -24.86
N ALA A 506 20.14 10.53 -24.35
CA ALA A 506 21.37 10.90 -25.06
C ALA A 506 22.26 9.68 -25.35
N ALA A 507 22.39 8.75 -24.39
CA ALA A 507 23.13 7.50 -24.60
C ALA A 507 22.48 6.62 -25.68
N MET A 508 21.16 6.49 -25.70
CA MET A 508 20.41 5.76 -26.74
C MET A 508 20.66 6.35 -28.14
N TRP A 509 20.62 7.69 -28.27
CA TRP A 509 20.92 8.35 -29.55
C TRP A 509 22.36 8.13 -30.01
N ARG A 510 23.33 8.14 -29.09
CA ARG A 510 24.72 7.79 -29.42
C ARG A 510 24.84 6.37 -29.96
N ILE A 511 24.16 5.39 -29.36
CA ILE A 511 24.14 4.01 -29.86
C ILE A 511 23.62 3.97 -31.31
N LYS A 512 22.48 4.61 -31.57
CA LYS A 512 21.90 4.67 -32.93
C LYS A 512 22.87 5.31 -33.92
N LYS A 513 23.55 6.39 -33.53
CA LYS A 513 24.56 7.05 -34.37
C LYS A 513 25.71 6.09 -34.73
N TYR A 514 26.30 5.43 -33.73
CA TYR A 514 27.44 4.53 -33.94
C TYR A 514 27.08 3.24 -34.71
N LEU A 515 25.88 2.71 -34.52
CA LEU A 515 25.43 1.47 -35.18
C LEU A 515 24.66 1.73 -36.48
N SER A 516 24.51 2.99 -36.89
CA SER A 516 23.72 3.39 -38.06
C SER A 516 24.17 2.76 -39.39
N ALA A 517 25.44 2.36 -39.50
CA ALA A 517 25.98 1.72 -40.71
C ALA A 517 25.61 0.23 -40.82
N HIS A 518 25.11 -0.40 -39.75
CA HIS A 518 24.80 -1.83 -39.77
C HIS A 518 23.61 -2.12 -40.70
N PRO A 519 23.64 -3.18 -41.55
CA PRO A 519 22.55 -3.49 -42.47
C PRO A 519 21.24 -3.88 -41.74
N SER A 520 21.30 -4.80 -40.78
CA SER A 520 20.13 -5.18 -39.96
C SER A 520 19.57 -4.00 -39.16
N HIS A 521 18.25 -3.77 -39.24
CA HIS A 521 17.54 -2.74 -38.47
C HIS A 521 17.63 -2.97 -36.96
N TYR A 522 17.61 -4.23 -36.53
CA TYR A 522 17.73 -4.61 -35.11
C TYR A 522 19.11 -4.26 -34.58
N LYS A 523 20.18 -4.67 -35.29
CA LYS A 523 21.57 -4.42 -34.88
C LYS A 523 21.98 -2.96 -35.03
N ALA A 524 21.35 -2.22 -35.95
CA ALA A 524 21.51 -0.78 -36.09
C ALA A 524 20.68 0.04 -35.07
N PHE A 525 19.88 -0.62 -34.22
CA PHE A 525 18.97 0.04 -33.27
C PHE A 525 17.95 0.99 -33.95
N ARG A 526 17.64 0.79 -35.24
CA ARG A 526 16.70 1.66 -35.97
C ARG A 526 15.28 1.53 -35.43
N ASN A 527 14.91 0.33 -35.01
CA ASN A 527 13.64 -0.04 -34.39
C ASN A 527 13.45 0.40 -32.93
N ARG A 528 14.43 1.08 -32.32
CA ARG A 528 14.31 1.64 -30.97
C ARG A 528 14.13 3.15 -31.10
N VAL A 529 12.94 3.66 -30.81
CA VAL A 529 12.58 5.07 -30.98
C VAL A 529 12.31 5.69 -29.61
N PRO A 530 13.32 6.33 -28.99
CA PRO A 530 13.12 7.00 -27.72
C PRO A 530 12.24 8.26 -27.90
N PRO A 531 11.07 8.35 -27.25
CA PRO A 531 10.12 9.45 -27.47
C PRO A 531 10.53 10.77 -26.80
N GLY A 532 11.50 10.73 -25.87
CA GLY A 532 12.00 11.86 -25.11
C GLY A 532 12.22 11.50 -23.63
N PRO A 533 12.73 12.45 -22.82
CA PRO A 533 12.91 12.24 -21.39
C PRO A 533 11.56 12.03 -20.68
N GLU A 534 11.59 11.22 -19.62
CA GLU A 534 10.43 11.02 -18.77
C GLU A 534 9.93 12.33 -18.11
N ILE A 535 8.61 12.49 -18.04
CA ILE A 535 7.94 13.74 -17.64
C ILE A 535 8.42 14.23 -16.26
N TRP A 536 8.67 13.30 -15.34
CA TRP A 536 9.17 13.65 -14.02
C TRP A 536 10.56 14.32 -14.08
N HIS A 537 11.48 13.77 -14.88
CA HIS A 537 12.81 14.36 -15.06
C HIS A 537 12.71 15.72 -15.76
N THR A 538 11.85 15.85 -16.78
CA THR A 538 11.60 17.16 -17.41
C THR A 538 11.10 18.19 -16.39
N ARG A 539 10.19 17.80 -15.49
CA ARG A 539 9.68 18.67 -14.43
C ARG A 539 10.77 19.06 -13.44
N TRP A 540 11.64 18.12 -13.06
CA TRP A 540 12.74 18.41 -12.14
C TRP A 540 13.79 19.34 -12.77
N THR A 541 14.15 19.11 -14.04
CA THR A 541 15.04 20.01 -14.79
C THR A 541 14.46 21.42 -14.89
N LYS A 542 13.15 21.56 -15.20
CA LYS A 542 12.48 22.86 -15.21
C LYS A 542 12.49 23.52 -13.83
N LEU A 543 12.28 22.75 -12.76
CA LEU A 543 12.33 23.25 -11.39
C LEU A 543 13.73 23.75 -11.01
N ASN A 544 14.78 23.01 -11.37
CA ASN A 544 16.18 23.42 -11.18
C ASN A 544 16.47 24.69 -11.99
N ALA A 545 16.02 24.77 -13.24
CA ALA A 545 16.21 25.96 -14.08
C ALA A 545 15.52 27.20 -13.50
N ILE A 546 14.26 27.09 -13.05
CA ILE A 546 13.56 28.21 -12.40
C ILE A 546 14.26 28.60 -11.09
N SER A 547 14.71 27.63 -10.30
CA SER A 547 15.40 27.91 -9.04
C SER A 547 16.76 28.58 -9.27
N SER A 548 17.54 28.12 -10.25
CA SER A 548 18.84 28.71 -10.57
C SER A 548 18.71 30.13 -11.11
N ASN A 549 17.68 30.41 -11.91
CA ASN A 549 17.56 31.68 -12.61
C ASN A 549 16.72 32.73 -11.87
N CYS A 550 15.71 32.32 -11.10
CA CYS A 550 14.69 33.25 -10.57
C CYS A 550 14.67 33.37 -9.04
N PHE A 551 15.45 32.57 -8.30
CA PHE A 551 15.38 32.61 -6.84
C PHE A 551 16.04 33.85 -6.23
N GLY A 552 17.04 34.44 -6.91
CA GLY A 552 17.78 35.60 -6.43
C GLY A 552 18.61 35.33 -5.16
N PRO A 553 19.29 36.32 -4.58
CA PRO A 553 20.02 36.18 -3.31
C PRO A 553 19.08 36.01 -2.11
N ALA A 554 19.59 35.54 -0.97
CA ALA A 554 18.78 35.34 0.25
C ALA A 554 18.22 36.68 0.79
N THR A 555 19.02 37.74 0.69
CA THR A 555 18.70 39.10 1.11
C THR A 555 18.02 39.93 0.01
N ALA A 556 17.68 39.33 -1.15
CA ALA A 556 17.15 40.05 -2.32
C ALA A 556 16.04 41.01 -1.91
N LYS A 557 16.19 42.33 -2.13
CA LYS A 557 15.12 43.29 -1.84
C LYS A 557 14.03 43.29 -2.91
N ASP A 558 14.35 42.74 -4.07
CA ASP A 558 13.47 42.65 -5.22
C ASP A 558 12.24 41.77 -4.92
N PRO A 559 11.01 42.32 -5.00
CA PRO A 559 9.78 41.54 -4.81
C PRO A 559 9.55 40.48 -5.90
N PHE A 560 10.27 40.52 -7.02
CA PHE A 560 10.20 39.51 -8.08
C PHE A 560 11.05 38.27 -7.77
N ALA A 561 12.02 38.36 -6.87
CA ALA A 561 12.85 37.21 -6.49
C ALA A 561 12.03 36.15 -5.72
N LEU A 562 12.20 34.87 -6.06
CA LEU A 562 11.51 33.80 -5.32
C LEU A 562 11.99 33.69 -3.87
N SER A 563 13.19 34.18 -3.53
CA SER A 563 13.64 34.27 -2.14
C SER A 563 12.73 35.15 -1.29
N LYS A 564 12.23 36.27 -1.82
CA LYS A 564 11.25 37.10 -1.10
C LYS A 564 9.92 36.39 -0.91
N SER A 565 9.45 35.67 -1.93
CA SER A 565 8.25 34.84 -1.82
C SER A 565 8.44 33.73 -0.78
N ALA A 566 9.63 33.13 -0.72
CA ALA A 566 9.98 32.13 0.28
C ALA A 566 9.98 32.69 1.71
N THR A 567 10.62 33.84 1.93
CA THR A 567 10.62 34.52 3.24
C THR A 567 9.20 34.88 3.68
N ALA A 568 8.38 35.43 2.78
CA ALA A 568 6.99 35.79 3.07
C ALA A 568 6.13 34.57 3.45
N ALA A 569 6.38 33.41 2.81
CA ALA A 569 5.68 32.17 3.08
C ALA A 569 6.27 31.34 4.24
N GLY A 570 7.38 31.78 4.84
CA GLY A 570 8.12 30.97 5.81
C GLY A 570 8.75 29.69 5.21
N ALA A 571 8.95 29.66 3.89
CA ALA A 571 9.56 28.53 3.20
C ALA A 571 11.09 28.61 3.23
N LYS A 572 11.75 27.48 3.49
CA LYS A 572 13.21 27.41 3.49
C LYS A 572 13.77 27.56 2.07
N ARG A 573 14.76 28.44 1.90
CA ARG A 573 15.56 28.54 0.68
C ARG A 573 16.32 27.23 0.43
N PRO A 574 16.32 26.65 -0.79
CA PRO A 574 17.16 25.52 -1.11
C PRO A 574 18.65 25.83 -0.88
N GLY A 575 19.40 24.87 -0.33
CA GLY A 575 20.84 25.05 -0.10
C GLY A 575 21.65 25.11 -1.40
N ASP A 576 21.21 24.39 -2.42
CA ASP A 576 21.78 24.40 -3.77
C ASP A 576 20.67 24.73 -4.78
N LEU A 577 20.81 25.84 -5.50
CA LEU A 577 19.84 26.27 -6.51
C LEU A 577 19.99 25.57 -7.86
N LYS A 578 21.15 24.95 -8.14
CA LYS A 578 21.40 24.16 -9.36
C LYS A 578 20.80 22.76 -9.23
N LYS A 579 20.73 22.23 -8.00
CA LYS A 579 20.20 20.90 -7.70
C LYS A 579 19.27 20.94 -6.48
N VAL A 580 18.06 21.41 -6.70
CA VAL A 580 17.09 21.53 -5.60
C VAL A 580 16.49 20.19 -5.21
N ASP A 581 16.10 20.05 -3.94
CA ASP A 581 15.20 18.98 -3.52
C ASP A 581 13.82 19.20 -4.16
N PHE A 582 13.37 18.21 -4.91
CA PHE A 582 12.18 18.30 -5.75
C PHE A 582 10.92 18.62 -4.94
N TRP A 583 10.63 17.86 -3.87
CA TRP A 583 9.32 17.95 -3.21
C TRP A 583 9.12 19.24 -2.42
N PRO A 584 10.06 19.66 -1.55
CA PRO A 584 9.91 20.93 -0.84
C PRO A 584 9.86 22.10 -1.82
N THR A 585 10.75 22.14 -2.80
CA THR A 585 10.83 23.28 -3.73
C THR A 585 9.62 23.37 -4.65
N SER A 586 9.14 22.24 -5.18
CA SER A 586 7.92 22.19 -5.99
C SER A 586 6.69 22.67 -5.21
N ARG A 587 6.55 22.26 -3.93
CA ARG A 587 5.45 22.73 -3.06
C ARG A 587 5.53 24.23 -2.80
N SER A 588 6.73 24.74 -2.49
CA SER A 588 6.95 26.18 -2.31
C SER A 588 6.60 26.97 -3.57
N MET A 589 7.05 26.51 -4.74
CA MET A 589 6.75 27.16 -6.03
C MET A 589 5.25 27.18 -6.34
N ILE A 590 4.53 26.08 -6.06
CA ILE A 590 3.07 26.03 -6.20
C ILE A 590 2.42 27.06 -5.26
N LEU A 591 2.82 27.11 -3.99
CA LEU A 591 2.29 28.07 -3.03
C LEU A 591 2.54 29.53 -3.47
N PHE A 592 3.76 29.83 -3.96
CA PHE A 592 4.09 31.16 -4.45
C PHE A 592 3.23 31.53 -5.65
N PHE A 593 3.05 30.60 -6.58
CA PHE A 593 2.18 30.79 -7.74
C PHE A 593 0.72 31.04 -7.30
N GLU A 594 0.16 30.19 -6.45
CA GLU A 594 -1.22 30.33 -5.96
C GLU A 594 -1.45 31.66 -5.23
N ALA A 595 -0.51 32.09 -4.39
CA ALA A 595 -0.57 33.38 -3.71
C ALA A 595 -0.57 34.57 -4.69
N ARG A 596 0.26 34.51 -5.74
CA ARG A 596 0.29 35.55 -6.79
C ARG A 596 -0.96 35.56 -7.65
N VAL A 597 -1.53 34.39 -7.95
CA VAL A 597 -2.83 34.30 -8.63
C VAL A 597 -3.93 34.95 -7.80
N LEU A 598 -3.98 34.69 -6.49
CA LEU A 598 -4.95 35.32 -5.59
C LEU A 598 -4.78 36.85 -5.51
N ASP A 599 -3.54 37.34 -5.55
CA ASP A 599 -3.27 38.78 -5.61
C ASP A 599 -3.74 39.39 -6.95
N CYS A 600 -3.57 38.69 -8.07
CA CYS A 600 -4.12 39.13 -9.36
C CYS A 600 -5.65 39.19 -9.33
N TRP A 601 -6.31 38.22 -8.69
CA TRP A 601 -7.76 38.26 -8.46
C TRP A 601 -8.16 39.45 -7.60
N ARG A 602 -7.42 39.71 -6.51
CA ARG A 602 -7.65 40.84 -5.61
C ARG A 602 -7.63 42.16 -6.38
N ILE A 603 -6.61 42.35 -7.22
CA ILE A 603 -6.49 43.54 -8.11
C ILE A 603 -7.66 43.59 -9.09
N SER A 604 -8.02 42.47 -9.71
CA SER A 604 -9.12 42.39 -10.68
C SER A 604 -10.49 42.78 -10.08
N PHE A 605 -10.72 42.45 -8.80
CA PHE A 605 -11.94 42.82 -8.08
C PHE A 605 -11.86 44.19 -7.41
N GLY A 606 -10.73 44.90 -7.52
CA GLY A 606 -10.51 46.18 -6.85
C GLY A 606 -10.60 46.08 -5.33
N ALA A 607 -10.20 44.94 -4.76
CA ALA A 607 -10.33 44.66 -3.33
C ALA A 607 -8.99 44.89 -2.58
N ASP A 608 -9.07 45.32 -1.32
CA ASP A 608 -7.90 45.32 -0.43
C ASP A 608 -7.65 43.94 0.19
N ASP A 609 -8.73 43.24 0.53
CA ASP A 609 -8.71 41.85 0.97
C ASP A 609 -9.79 41.07 0.21
N ILE A 610 -9.35 40.07 -0.56
CA ILE A 610 -10.23 39.24 -1.36
C ILE A 610 -11.18 38.37 -0.51
N ILE A 611 -10.77 37.96 0.69
CA ILE A 611 -11.63 37.21 1.61
C ILE A 611 -12.76 38.12 2.10
N THR A 612 -12.41 39.34 2.54
CA THR A 612 -13.37 40.34 2.98
C THR A 612 -14.31 40.76 1.85
N HIS A 613 -13.81 40.90 0.62
CA HIS A 613 -14.64 41.19 -0.55
C HIS A 613 -15.75 40.16 -0.74
N PHE A 614 -15.43 38.87 -0.74
CA PHE A 614 -16.44 37.81 -0.91
C PHE A 614 -17.33 37.58 0.31
N SER A 615 -16.87 37.92 1.52
CA SER A 615 -17.69 37.81 2.73
C SER A 615 -18.70 38.95 2.88
N THR A 616 -18.38 40.13 2.37
CA THR A 616 -19.22 41.35 2.44
C THR A 616 -20.03 41.60 1.17
N CYS A 617 -19.79 40.83 0.10
CA CYS A 617 -20.54 40.91 -1.15
C CYS A 617 -22.03 40.61 -0.87
N THR A 618 -22.86 41.66 -0.89
CA THR A 618 -24.32 41.58 -0.73
C THR A 618 -25.04 41.36 -2.07
N SER A 619 -24.35 41.60 -3.18
CA SER A 619 -24.76 41.21 -4.53
C SER A 619 -24.64 39.70 -4.75
N THR A 620 -25.31 39.18 -5.78
CA THR A 620 -25.15 37.80 -6.22
C THR A 620 -23.69 37.48 -6.51
N LEU A 621 -23.17 36.44 -5.84
CA LEU A 621 -21.82 35.92 -6.10
C LEU A 621 -21.66 35.57 -7.59
N PRO A 622 -20.46 35.78 -8.18
CA PRO A 622 -20.23 35.48 -9.58
C PRO A 622 -20.39 33.97 -9.83
N ASP A 623 -21.02 33.64 -10.95
CA ASP A 623 -21.13 32.26 -11.41
C ASP A 623 -19.81 31.77 -12.02
N LEU A 624 -19.76 30.49 -12.36
CA LEU A 624 -18.57 29.87 -12.92
C LEU A 624 -18.16 30.51 -14.26
N ASP A 625 -19.11 30.85 -15.11
CA ASP A 625 -18.82 31.39 -16.45
C ASP A 625 -18.22 32.78 -16.37
N THR A 626 -18.73 33.62 -15.46
CA THR A 626 -18.17 34.95 -15.16
C THR A 626 -16.74 34.82 -14.63
N LEU A 627 -16.52 33.93 -13.66
CA LEU A 627 -15.17 33.70 -13.12
C LEU A 627 -14.22 33.16 -14.20
N TRP A 628 -14.66 32.25 -15.05
CA TRP A 628 -13.82 31.69 -16.09
C TRP A 628 -13.49 32.74 -17.17
N ALA A 629 -14.44 33.57 -17.57
CA ALA A 629 -14.21 34.68 -18.49
C ALA A 629 -13.17 35.67 -17.93
N ASN A 630 -13.30 36.06 -16.66
CA ASN A 630 -12.33 36.91 -15.99
C ASN A 630 -10.95 36.25 -15.92
N ALA A 631 -10.89 34.94 -15.60
CA ALA A 631 -9.65 34.20 -15.55
C ALA A 631 -8.92 34.16 -16.90
N ARG A 632 -9.64 34.10 -18.04
CA ARG A 632 -9.03 34.19 -19.37
C ARG A 632 -8.30 35.52 -19.56
N THR A 633 -8.95 36.63 -19.20
CA THR A 633 -8.34 37.96 -19.26
C THR A 633 -7.11 38.03 -18.36
N LEU A 634 -7.20 37.49 -17.14
CA LEU A 634 -6.08 37.50 -16.20
C LEU A 634 -4.89 36.64 -16.68
N VAL A 635 -5.14 35.46 -17.24
CA VAL A 635 -4.08 34.60 -17.79
C VAL A 635 -3.39 35.29 -18.96
N ARG A 636 -4.16 35.87 -19.87
CA ARG A 636 -3.65 36.67 -20.98
C ARG A 636 -2.75 37.79 -20.48
N ARG A 637 -3.22 38.55 -19.48
CA ARG A 637 -2.53 39.71 -18.89
C ARG A 637 -1.29 39.38 -18.07
N TYR A 638 -1.25 38.25 -17.35
CA TYR A 638 -0.23 37.99 -16.32
C TYR A 638 0.56 36.67 -16.47
N ALA A 639 0.06 35.70 -17.24
CA ALA A 639 0.61 34.34 -17.27
C ALA A 639 0.79 33.74 -18.67
N SER A 640 0.68 34.56 -19.70
CA SER A 640 0.95 34.18 -21.09
C SER A 640 2.38 34.54 -21.51
N GLN A 641 2.89 33.92 -22.58
CA GLN A 641 4.17 34.30 -23.17
C GLN A 641 4.17 35.77 -23.63
N GLN A 642 3.03 36.26 -24.13
CA GLN A 642 2.86 37.66 -24.50
C GLN A 642 2.96 38.59 -23.28
N ALA A 643 2.37 38.21 -22.14
CA ALA A 643 2.52 38.96 -20.89
C ALA A 643 3.98 39.05 -20.45
N TYR A 644 4.75 37.98 -20.62
CA TYR A 644 6.19 37.98 -20.36
C TYR A 644 6.93 39.00 -21.27
N HIS A 645 6.66 39.00 -22.57
CA HIS A 645 7.28 39.98 -23.48
C HIS A 645 6.87 41.42 -23.18
N GLN A 646 5.62 41.66 -22.78
CA GLN A 646 5.15 42.97 -22.33
C GLN A 646 5.83 43.42 -21.05
N ALA A 647 6.09 42.50 -20.11
CA ALA A 647 6.82 42.82 -18.88
C ALA A 647 8.28 43.20 -19.15
N LEU A 648 8.89 42.67 -20.22
CA LEU A 648 10.27 42.95 -20.60
C LEU A 648 10.44 44.23 -21.43
N SER A 649 9.39 44.71 -22.11
CA SER A 649 9.50 45.88 -22.99
C SER A 649 8.34 46.84 -22.82
N ARG A 650 8.70 48.10 -22.54
CA ARG A 650 7.76 49.21 -22.40
C ARG A 650 6.96 49.44 -23.69
N ASP A 651 7.61 49.35 -24.85
CA ASP A 651 6.93 49.57 -26.13
C ASP A 651 5.89 48.49 -26.41
N PHE A 652 6.20 47.23 -26.09
CA PHE A 652 5.24 46.12 -26.16
C PHE A 652 4.10 46.29 -25.16
N SER A 653 4.38 46.78 -23.95
CA SER A 653 3.34 47.06 -22.94
C SER A 653 2.42 48.21 -23.36
N ASP A 654 2.97 49.29 -23.89
CA ASP A 654 2.22 50.49 -24.28
C ASP A 654 1.35 50.24 -25.54
N SER A 655 1.80 49.35 -26.43
CA SER A 655 1.07 48.93 -27.64
C SER A 655 0.12 47.74 -27.43
N ALA A 656 0.09 47.13 -26.24
CA ALA A 656 -0.77 46.00 -25.94
C ALA A 656 -2.27 46.38 -25.97
N SER A 657 -3.14 45.41 -26.25
CA SER A 657 -4.58 45.58 -26.14
C SER A 657 -5.03 45.78 -24.69
N GLU A 658 -6.17 46.43 -24.47
CA GLU A 658 -6.66 46.76 -23.10
C GLU A 658 -6.87 45.53 -22.20
N ASP A 659 -7.24 44.37 -22.77
CA ASP A 659 -7.35 43.12 -22.03
C ASP A 659 -5.98 42.60 -21.54
N MET A 660 -4.90 42.91 -22.27
CA MET A 660 -3.52 42.57 -21.92
C MET A 660 -2.81 43.61 -21.05
N LYS A 661 -3.27 44.86 -21.05
CA LYS A 661 -2.62 45.93 -20.28
C LYS A 661 -2.66 45.66 -18.77
N VAL A 662 -1.49 45.66 -18.16
CA VAL A 662 -1.34 45.60 -16.71
C VAL A 662 -1.56 47.00 -16.12
N PRO A 663 -2.45 47.17 -15.13
CA PRO A 663 -2.61 48.45 -14.45
C PRO A 663 -1.28 48.94 -13.87
N ARG A 664 -0.92 50.20 -14.17
CA ARG A 664 0.30 50.80 -13.64
C ARG A 664 0.12 51.09 -12.15
N GLY A 665 0.91 50.41 -11.32
CA GLY A 665 1.00 50.71 -9.89
C GLY A 665 1.84 51.94 -9.60
N THR A 666 1.96 52.28 -8.32
CA THR A 666 2.94 53.27 -7.85
C THR A 666 4.36 52.77 -8.09
N SER A 667 5.29 53.68 -8.38
CA SER A 667 6.71 53.34 -8.50
C SER A 667 7.18 52.58 -7.26
N TRP A 668 7.80 51.41 -7.47
CA TRP A 668 8.31 50.62 -6.37
C TRP A 668 9.51 51.32 -5.73
N THR A 669 9.45 51.53 -4.42
CA THR A 669 10.56 52.00 -3.60
C THR A 669 11.02 50.87 -2.71
N ALA A 670 12.30 50.51 -2.82
CA ALA A 670 12.88 49.49 -1.95
C ALA A 670 12.67 49.85 -0.47
N PRO A 671 12.22 48.91 0.39
CA PRO A 671 12.15 49.15 1.81
C PRO A 671 13.54 49.59 2.32
N ILE A 672 13.58 50.75 2.97
CA ILE A 672 14.78 51.21 3.68
C ILE A 672 14.97 50.22 4.82
N ASP A 673 16.06 49.45 4.74
CA ASP A 673 16.42 48.51 5.78
C ASP A 673 17.23 49.26 6.83
N PRO A 674 16.68 49.54 8.03
CA PRO A 674 17.39 50.29 9.06
C PRO A 674 18.60 49.51 9.61
N ASN A 675 18.74 48.22 9.31
CA ASN A 675 19.81 47.34 9.81
C ASN A 675 20.87 47.00 8.75
N ALA A 676 20.81 47.57 7.55
CA ALA A 676 21.72 47.26 6.43
C ALA A 676 23.23 47.49 6.74
N HIS A 677 23.55 48.23 7.81
CA HIS A 677 24.93 48.44 8.26
C HIS A 677 25.51 47.29 9.10
N HIS A 678 24.68 46.39 9.68
CA HIS A 678 25.17 45.27 10.49
C HIS A 678 25.35 43.96 9.70
N GLU A 679 24.52 43.67 8.69
CA GLU A 679 24.60 42.40 7.93
C GLU A 679 25.77 42.35 6.94
N ARG A 680 26.22 43.50 6.38
CA ARG A 680 27.42 43.56 5.52
C ARG A 680 28.70 43.12 6.23
N ALA A 681 28.75 43.21 7.57
CA ALA A 681 29.89 42.73 8.34
C ALA A 681 29.87 41.20 8.53
N THR A 682 28.70 40.56 8.46
CA THR A 682 28.54 39.11 8.67
C THR A 682 28.66 38.31 7.37
N GLU A 683 28.23 38.85 6.23
CA GLU A 683 28.46 38.23 4.91
C GLU A 683 29.97 38.19 4.54
N ASN A 684 30.73 39.26 4.82
CA ASN A 684 32.19 39.27 4.60
C ASN A 684 32.95 38.29 5.52
N LEU A 685 32.37 37.89 6.65
CA LEU A 685 32.98 36.94 7.58
C LEU A 685 32.69 35.47 7.19
N LEU A 686 31.59 35.21 6.48
CA LEU A 686 31.25 33.88 5.97
C LEU A 686 31.93 33.57 4.62
N GLU A 687 32.15 34.55 3.75
CA GLU A 687 32.93 34.36 2.52
C GLU A 687 34.43 34.09 2.78
N LEU A 688 34.97 34.51 3.92
CA LEU A 688 36.35 34.20 4.32
C LEU A 688 36.51 32.76 4.84
N ASP A 689 35.46 32.14 5.38
CA ASP A 689 35.53 30.78 5.95
C ASP A 689 35.33 29.67 4.89
N GLU A 690 34.70 29.99 3.74
CA GLU A 690 34.56 29.05 2.61
C GLU A 690 35.86 28.87 1.78
N THR A 691 36.88 29.70 2.01
CA THR A 691 38.19 29.56 1.32
C THR A 691 39.18 28.63 2.03
N ALA A 692 38.84 28.08 3.20
CA ALA A 692 39.77 27.30 4.02
C ALA A 692 39.69 25.77 3.86
N ASP A 693 38.63 25.20 3.28
CA ASP A 693 38.49 23.75 3.11
C ASP A 693 37.94 23.37 1.72
N GLY A 694 38.84 23.10 0.77
CA GLY A 694 38.43 22.67 -0.57
C GLY A 694 39.51 22.51 -1.62
N VAL A 695 40.66 21.89 -1.30
CA VAL A 695 41.57 21.37 -2.35
C VAL A 695 40.93 20.13 -2.97
N ALA A 696 40.20 20.32 -4.08
CA ALA A 696 39.88 19.27 -5.03
C ALA A 696 40.27 19.76 -6.44
N GLN A 697 41.16 18.99 -7.05
CA GLN A 697 41.81 19.26 -8.33
C GLN A 697 40.78 19.51 -9.45
N SER A 698 40.81 20.71 -10.02
CA SER A 698 40.20 21.01 -11.31
C SER A 698 41.12 20.55 -12.43
N GLU A 699 40.75 19.50 -13.17
CA GLU A 699 41.33 19.23 -14.48
C GLU A 699 40.85 20.32 -15.45
N THR A 700 41.79 21.16 -15.87
CA THR A 700 41.63 22.13 -16.95
C THR A 700 41.44 21.40 -18.27
N PHE A 701 40.24 21.52 -18.86
CA PHE A 701 39.95 21.15 -20.23
C PHE A 701 40.47 22.26 -21.14
N VAL A 702 41.57 21.99 -21.84
CA VAL A 702 42.12 22.86 -22.90
C VAL A 702 41.42 22.47 -24.21
N GLU A 703 40.69 23.41 -24.81
CA GLU A 703 40.25 23.29 -26.21
C GLU A 703 41.46 23.41 -27.13
N PRO A 704 41.59 22.59 -28.19
CA PRO A 704 42.48 22.88 -29.30
C PRO A 704 41.69 23.47 -30.47
N ASP A 705 42.21 24.59 -30.97
CA ASP A 705 41.81 25.28 -32.20
C ASP A 705 41.97 24.42 -33.46
N GLU A 706 41.21 24.80 -34.49
CA GLU A 706 41.22 24.32 -35.87
C GLU A 706 42.56 24.62 -36.59
N GLU A 707 43.07 23.66 -37.38
CA GLU A 707 43.30 23.77 -38.85
C GLU A 707 44.12 22.57 -39.38
N ALA A 708 43.82 22.16 -40.62
CA ALA A 708 44.36 21.02 -41.38
C ALA A 708 45.61 21.43 -42.24
N PRO A 709 46.10 20.69 -43.26
CA PRO A 709 46.00 19.25 -43.61
C PRO A 709 47.37 18.59 -44.00
N GLU A 710 47.31 17.30 -44.38
CA GLU A 710 48.23 16.52 -45.25
C GLU A 710 49.67 16.19 -44.80
N GLU A 711 49.99 14.89 -44.67
CA GLU A 711 50.84 14.17 -45.64
C GLU A 711 50.93 12.66 -45.36
N ASN A 712 50.98 11.88 -46.44
CA ASN A 712 51.22 10.44 -46.50
C ASN A 712 52.58 10.05 -45.88
N ILE A 713 52.68 8.84 -45.32
CA ILE A 713 53.78 7.88 -45.55
C ILE A 713 53.35 6.48 -45.08
N SER A 714 53.76 5.51 -45.87
CA SER A 714 53.43 4.10 -45.92
C SER A 714 54.24 3.21 -44.96
N ASP A 715 53.83 1.93 -44.89
CA ASP A 715 54.63 0.73 -44.56
C ASP A 715 55.13 0.60 -43.11
N SER A 716 55.24 -0.56 -42.48
CA SER A 716 55.03 -1.99 -42.76
C SER A 716 55.25 -2.73 -41.42
N ASP A 717 54.85 -4.01 -41.36
CA ASP A 717 55.38 -5.14 -40.56
C ASP A 717 56.31 -4.88 -39.34
N GLU A 718 56.24 -5.58 -38.20
CA GLU A 718 56.48 -7.02 -38.10
C GLU A 718 56.31 -7.51 -36.63
N MET A 719 56.08 -8.81 -36.50
CA MET A 719 55.99 -9.62 -35.27
C MET A 719 57.23 -9.56 -34.36
N GLY A 720 57.03 -9.77 -33.04
CA GLY A 720 58.17 -10.08 -32.14
C GLY A 720 57.86 -10.43 -30.69
N ARG A 721 57.64 -11.72 -30.41
CA ARG A 721 57.64 -12.39 -29.09
C ARG A 721 58.71 -11.88 -28.09
N LYS A 722 58.39 -11.87 -26.78
CA LYS A 722 59.12 -12.66 -25.76
C LYS A 722 58.43 -12.72 -24.39
N LYS A 723 58.51 -13.92 -23.79
CA LYS A 723 58.05 -14.36 -22.47
C LYS A 723 58.92 -13.77 -21.35
N SER A 724 58.35 -13.57 -20.15
CA SER A 724 59.06 -13.96 -18.92
C SER A 724 58.08 -14.36 -17.80
N LYS A 725 58.39 -15.50 -17.17
CA LYS A 725 57.78 -16.05 -15.96
C LYS A 725 58.39 -15.36 -14.74
N LYS A 726 57.61 -15.13 -13.68
CA LYS A 726 58.14 -15.19 -12.31
C LYS A 726 57.05 -15.65 -11.32
N GLN A 727 57.26 -16.85 -10.78
CA GLN A 727 56.65 -17.35 -9.56
C GLN A 727 57.47 -16.83 -8.36
N SER A 728 56.79 -16.41 -7.30
CA SER A 728 57.29 -16.56 -5.93
C SER A 728 56.12 -16.81 -4.97
N ARG A 729 56.35 -17.71 -4.03
CA ARG A 729 55.44 -18.32 -3.05
C ARG A 729 55.82 -17.79 -1.64
N PRO A 730 55.16 -18.21 -0.54
CA PRO A 730 54.59 -17.30 0.47
C PRO A 730 55.25 -17.35 1.86
N TYR A 731 54.89 -16.39 2.71
CA TYR A 731 54.95 -16.43 4.18
C TYR A 731 53.49 -16.32 4.68
N GLY A 732 52.95 -16.91 5.75
CA GLY A 732 53.39 -17.68 6.92
C GLY A 732 52.22 -17.56 7.93
N GLY A 733 51.85 -18.63 8.65
CA GLY A 733 50.75 -18.67 9.65
C GLY A 733 51.06 -17.89 10.95
N PRO A 734 50.43 -18.14 12.14
CA PRO A 734 49.47 -19.19 12.58
C PRO A 734 48.17 -18.58 13.19
N GLY A 735 47.14 -19.22 13.76
CA GLY A 735 46.75 -20.59 14.10
C GLY A 735 45.51 -20.55 15.03
N PHE A 736 44.74 -21.65 15.07
CA PHE A 736 43.93 -22.21 16.17
C PHE A 736 42.43 -21.84 16.48
N PHE A 737 41.69 -22.94 16.73
CA PHE A 737 40.31 -23.21 17.25
C PHE A 737 39.08 -22.82 16.40
N GLY A 738 38.10 -23.69 16.12
CA GLY A 738 37.85 -25.09 16.45
C GLY A 738 36.49 -25.49 15.86
N ARG A 739 36.43 -26.61 15.12
CA ARG A 739 35.19 -27.24 14.63
C ARG A 739 34.67 -28.21 15.69
N SER A 740 33.38 -28.18 16.00
CA SER A 740 32.64 -29.34 16.49
C SER A 740 31.53 -29.71 15.52
N ASN A 741 31.68 -30.90 14.94
CA ASN A 741 30.59 -31.65 14.33
C ASN A 741 29.83 -32.36 15.45
N SER A 742 28.50 -32.37 15.41
CA SER A 742 27.75 -33.57 15.79
C SER A 742 26.48 -33.68 14.97
N ARG A 743 26.29 -34.88 14.42
CA ARG A 743 25.13 -35.37 13.68
C ARG A 743 24.07 -35.86 14.68
N LYS A 744 22.81 -35.51 14.48
CA LYS A 744 21.69 -36.43 14.22
C LYS A 744 20.43 -35.64 13.86
#